data_AF-A0A6A0AT74-F1
#
_entry.id   AF-A0A6A0AT74-F1
#
_cell.length_a   1.000
_cell.length_b   1.000
_cell.length_c   1.000
_cell.angle_alpha   90.00
_cell.angle_beta   90.00
_cell.angle_gamma   90.00
#
_symmetry.space_group_name_H-M   'P 1'
#
loop_
_entity.id
_entity.type
_entity.pdbx_description
1 polymer ?
#
loop_
_entity_poly.entity_id
_entity_poly.type
_entity_poly.pdbx_seq_one_letter_code
_entity_poly.pdbx_strand_id
1 'polypeptide(L)'
;MHVLDRLLAPGAPPFALLRRLTPGRDHNTVEVLTGPVREVGRLADIPVGERPSLALVPFRQIRERGFDVRDDGTPLSVLVVEESHELPLGEVLERLPAHRVSVEGGGFDVGDEEYAEIVRRVVADEIGRGEGADFVIRRTFTGRVPGFGRADALALFRRLLAVERGAYWTYVVHTGDGRPPAGRRSGGGGGGGRTLVGASPEVHVRMSGGTVVMNPISGTYRYPAGGPTVSGLLDFLSDRKETDELSMVVDEELKMMCAVGDMGGVVVGPRLREMSHLAHTEYELRGRSSLDVREVLRETMFAATVTGSPVQNACRVIERHEPPGPDGGGRGYYAGALALLGTEAGGAQTLDSPILIRTADISASGGVRVPVGATLVRDSDPASEVAETHAKAAGVLAALGVRPGPARGEAARRRLADDPRVRAALDARRADLAPFWLRMQAMPERDLGHALVVDGEDTFTAMLAHLLRGAGLDVTVRRYDEPGVREAALAHGGPLVLGPGPGDPSDTGDPKMRFLRSLTAELLRDHRGGLLGVCLGHELIAAELGLAIARRERPFQGAQLRIGLFGAEETVGFYNSFTAVCDDGSAGELALRGVELSRSESGEVHALRGPGFAGVQFHPESVLTLRGPDIVRMLLDAVVPEPAP
;
A
#
# COMPACT_ATOMS: atom_id res chain seq x y z
N MET A 1 -31.21 8.33 30.09
CA MET A 1 -29.93 9.02 29.87
C MET A 1 -29.53 8.77 28.42
N HIS A 2 -29.28 9.80 27.62
CA HIS A 2 -28.94 9.64 26.21
C HIS A 2 -27.59 8.90 26.08
N VAL A 3 -27.39 8.11 25.03
CA VAL A 3 -26.17 7.28 24.90
C VAL A 3 -24.89 8.11 24.96
N LEU A 4 -24.89 9.29 24.32
CA LEU A 4 -23.73 10.22 24.33
C LEU A 4 -23.44 10.78 25.74
N ASP A 5 -24.46 11.04 26.55
CA ASP A 5 -24.27 11.53 27.92
C ASP A 5 -23.59 10.48 28.79
N ARG A 6 -23.87 9.18 28.53
CA ARG A 6 -23.24 8.06 29.25
C ARG A 6 -21.74 8.02 29.03
N LEU A 7 -21.24 8.44 27.86
CA LEU A 7 -19.80 8.43 27.53
C LEU A 7 -19.01 9.46 28.36
N LEU A 8 -19.69 10.48 28.88
CA LEU A 8 -19.09 11.50 29.75
C LEU A 8 -19.18 11.13 31.23
N ALA A 9 -20.04 10.19 31.60
CA ALA A 9 -20.26 9.79 32.99
C ALA A 9 -19.01 9.11 33.58
N PRO A 10 -18.68 9.33 34.88
CA PRO A 10 -17.57 8.64 35.54
C PRO A 10 -17.65 7.12 35.35
N GLY A 11 -16.56 6.49 34.93
CA GLY A 11 -16.53 5.03 34.72
C GLY A 11 -17.22 4.53 33.44
N ALA A 12 -17.62 5.41 32.51
CA ALA A 12 -18.09 4.97 31.19
C ALA A 12 -17.10 3.98 30.54
N PRO A 13 -17.59 2.92 29.88
CA PRO A 13 -16.76 1.93 29.25
C PRO A 13 -15.95 2.53 28.09
N PRO A 14 -14.91 1.83 27.61
CA PRO A 14 -14.30 2.14 26.33
C PRO A 14 -15.36 2.26 25.21
N PHE A 15 -15.10 3.14 24.26
CA PHE A 15 -16.06 3.45 23.20
C PHE A 15 -15.38 3.85 21.91
N ALA A 16 -16.15 3.78 20.82
CA ALA A 16 -15.81 4.38 19.54
C ALA A 16 -17.02 5.11 18.96
N LEU A 17 -16.80 6.26 18.35
CA LEU A 17 -17.78 6.91 17.47
C LEU A 17 -17.22 6.92 16.06
N LEU A 18 -17.98 6.38 15.10
CA LEU A 18 -17.56 6.22 13.71
C LEU A 18 -18.57 6.88 12.78
N ARG A 19 -18.11 7.78 11.91
CA ARG A 19 -18.84 8.22 10.73
C ARG A 19 -18.16 7.63 9.51
N ARG A 20 -18.83 6.69 8.85
CA ARG A 20 -18.28 5.92 7.72
C ARG A 20 -18.96 6.32 6.43
N LEU A 21 -18.18 6.57 5.38
CA LEU A 21 -18.64 6.77 4.01
C LEU A 21 -18.52 5.46 3.21
N THR A 22 -18.76 4.34 3.88
CA THR A 22 -18.79 3.01 3.29
C THR A 22 -19.98 2.92 2.32
N PRO A 23 -19.77 2.49 1.05
CA PRO A 23 -20.85 2.33 0.09
C PRO A 23 -22.02 1.52 0.65
N GLY A 24 -23.24 2.02 0.45
CA GLY A 24 -24.46 1.40 0.94
C GLY A 24 -24.89 1.82 2.35
N ARG A 25 -24.10 2.63 3.08
CA ARG A 25 -24.51 3.21 4.37
C ARG A 25 -25.06 4.64 4.22
N ASP A 26 -25.88 5.07 5.18
CA ASP A 26 -26.28 6.47 5.28
C ASP A 26 -25.12 7.34 5.82
N HIS A 27 -24.65 8.27 4.98
CA HIS A 27 -23.54 9.18 5.31
C HIS A 27 -23.90 10.27 6.33
N ASN A 28 -25.18 10.37 6.73
CA ASN A 28 -25.69 11.27 7.76
C ASN A 28 -25.84 10.58 9.13
N THR A 29 -25.23 9.41 9.32
CA THR A 29 -25.29 8.65 10.57
C THR A 29 -23.92 8.53 11.22
N VAL A 30 -23.90 8.49 12.56
CA VAL A 30 -22.73 8.21 13.39
C VAL A 30 -23.03 6.97 14.23
N GLU A 31 -22.18 5.95 14.10
CA GLU A 31 -22.23 4.73 14.90
C GLU A 31 -21.54 4.98 16.25
N VAL A 32 -22.18 4.57 17.34
CA VAL A 32 -21.63 4.59 18.70
C VAL A 32 -21.46 3.16 19.16
N LEU A 33 -20.21 2.74 19.35
CA LEU A 33 -19.85 1.40 19.80
C LEU A 33 -19.32 1.47 21.24
N THR A 34 -19.77 0.58 22.10
CA THR A 34 -19.25 0.46 23.47
C THR A 34 -19.03 -1.00 23.84
N GLY A 35 -18.02 -1.24 24.68
CA GLY A 35 -17.66 -2.57 25.16
C GLY A 35 -16.25 -2.62 25.73
N PRO A 36 -15.84 -3.77 26.29
CA PRO A 36 -14.51 -3.92 26.84
C PRO A 36 -13.44 -3.90 25.74
N VAL A 37 -12.27 -3.34 26.08
CA VAL A 37 -11.07 -3.46 25.26
C VAL A 37 -10.21 -4.59 25.81
N ARG A 38 -9.75 -5.46 24.93
CA ARG A 38 -8.76 -6.50 25.24
C ARG A 38 -7.59 -6.39 24.28
N GLU A 39 -6.41 -6.73 24.76
CA GLU A 39 -5.21 -6.85 23.93
C GLU A 39 -5.08 -8.31 23.47
N VAL A 40 -4.73 -8.50 22.20
CA VAL A 40 -4.43 -9.82 21.63
C VAL A 40 -3.05 -9.81 20.98
N GLY A 41 -2.46 -11.00 20.81
CA GLY A 41 -1.10 -11.12 20.27
C GLY A 41 -1.03 -11.16 18.74
N ARG A 42 -2.06 -11.75 18.12
CA ARG A 42 -2.14 -12.02 16.68
C ARG A 42 -3.48 -11.58 16.08
N LEU A 43 -3.49 -11.24 14.79
CA LEU A 43 -4.73 -10.93 14.07
C LEU A 43 -5.73 -12.10 14.10
N ALA A 44 -5.23 -13.35 14.07
CA ALA A 44 -6.04 -14.55 14.18
C ALA A 44 -6.87 -14.62 15.49
N ASP A 45 -6.42 -13.96 16.55
CA ASP A 45 -7.05 -13.96 17.88
C ASP A 45 -8.19 -12.92 18.02
N ILE A 46 -8.43 -12.10 16.99
CA ILE A 46 -9.52 -11.11 16.97
C ILE A 46 -10.87 -11.88 16.88
N PRO A 47 -11.88 -11.57 17.72
CA PRO A 47 -13.17 -12.23 17.61
C PRO A 47 -13.91 -11.74 16.36
N VAL A 48 -14.49 -12.68 15.61
CA VAL A 48 -15.37 -12.41 14.47
C VAL A 48 -16.70 -13.11 14.73
N GLY A 49 -17.79 -12.35 14.73
CA GLY A 49 -19.13 -12.86 14.98
C GLY A 49 -20.19 -11.79 14.76
N GLU A 50 -21.44 -12.10 15.17
CA GLU A 50 -22.59 -11.21 14.97
C GLU A 50 -22.40 -9.85 15.66
N ARG A 51 -21.75 -9.85 16.83
CA ARG A 51 -21.28 -8.62 17.45
C ARG A 51 -19.90 -8.28 16.90
N PRO A 52 -19.74 -7.10 16.28
CA PRO A 52 -18.49 -6.76 15.64
C PRO A 52 -17.37 -6.50 16.66
N SER A 53 -16.14 -6.59 16.19
CA SER A 53 -14.94 -6.18 16.93
C SER A 53 -14.25 -5.06 16.19
N LEU A 54 -13.87 -4.00 16.91
CA LEU A 54 -13.08 -2.91 16.37
C LEU A 54 -11.62 -3.07 16.84
N ALA A 55 -10.76 -3.52 15.94
CA ALA A 55 -9.34 -3.73 16.19
C ALA A 55 -8.53 -2.48 15.79
N LEU A 56 -7.68 -2.01 16.69
CA LEU A 56 -6.65 -1.02 16.43
C LEU A 56 -5.36 -1.80 16.17
N VAL A 57 -5.00 -1.93 14.91
CA VAL A 57 -3.82 -2.70 14.47
C VAL A 57 -2.61 -1.77 14.38
N PRO A 58 -1.59 -1.96 15.24
CA PRO A 58 -0.38 -1.14 15.19
C PRO A 58 0.54 -1.56 14.04
N PHE A 59 1.40 -0.65 13.61
CA PHE A 59 2.34 -0.92 12.51
C PHE A 59 3.26 -2.11 12.80
N ARG A 60 3.69 -2.28 14.05
CA ARG A 60 4.52 -3.44 14.48
C ARG A 60 3.87 -4.80 14.25
N GLN A 61 2.56 -4.86 13.98
CA GLN A 61 1.89 -6.11 13.67
C GLN A 61 2.33 -6.70 12.32
N ILE A 62 2.97 -5.91 11.44
CA ILE A 62 3.53 -6.38 10.16
C ILE A 62 4.56 -7.51 10.33
N ARG A 63 5.13 -7.67 11.53
CA ARG A 63 5.96 -8.84 11.90
C ARG A 63 5.26 -10.19 11.67
N GLU A 64 3.92 -10.25 11.67
CA GLU A 64 3.17 -11.47 11.33
C GLU A 64 3.34 -11.90 9.86
N ARG A 65 3.82 -11.00 9.00
CA ARG A 65 4.24 -11.30 7.62
C ARG A 65 5.71 -11.72 7.52
N GLY A 66 6.44 -11.73 8.64
CA GLY A 66 7.88 -12.00 8.67
C GLY A 66 8.74 -10.82 8.24
N PHE A 67 8.19 -9.59 8.21
CA PHE A 67 8.93 -8.39 7.81
C PHE A 67 9.58 -7.70 9.01
N ASP A 68 10.70 -7.01 8.74
CA ASP A 68 11.42 -6.21 9.73
C ASP A 68 10.55 -5.06 10.26
N VAL A 69 10.61 -4.77 11.55
CA VAL A 69 9.91 -3.63 12.14
C VAL A 69 10.46 -3.29 13.52
N ARG A 70 10.50 -2.00 13.86
CA ARG A 70 10.76 -1.48 15.20
C ARG A 70 9.62 -1.86 16.12
N ASP A 71 9.85 -2.86 16.96
CA ASP A 71 8.90 -3.22 18.00
C ASP A 71 8.90 -2.14 19.10
N ASP A 72 7.85 -1.31 19.10
CA ASP A 72 7.65 -0.24 20.06
C ASP A 72 6.68 -0.61 21.19
N GLY A 73 6.29 -1.89 21.28
CA GLY A 73 5.37 -2.41 22.29
C GLY A 73 3.91 -1.96 22.12
N THR A 74 3.55 -1.21 21.07
CA THR A 74 2.16 -0.78 20.87
C THR A 74 1.24 -2.01 20.73
N PRO A 75 0.18 -2.14 21.55
CA PRO A 75 -0.63 -3.35 21.58
C PRO A 75 -1.59 -3.41 20.39
N LEU A 76 -1.89 -4.63 19.91
CA LEU A 76 -3.08 -4.88 19.11
C LEU A 76 -4.29 -4.87 20.05
N SER A 77 -5.01 -3.75 20.07
CA SER A 77 -6.14 -3.52 20.98
C SER A 77 -7.46 -3.79 20.26
N VAL A 78 -8.38 -4.49 20.90
CA VAL A 78 -9.67 -4.86 20.31
C VAL A 78 -10.81 -4.43 21.24
N LEU A 79 -11.63 -3.49 20.77
CA LEU A 79 -12.92 -3.18 21.39
C LEU A 79 -13.93 -4.24 20.93
N VAL A 80 -14.36 -5.10 21.85
CA VAL A 80 -15.38 -6.12 21.59
C VAL A 80 -16.74 -5.48 21.82
N VAL A 81 -17.54 -5.30 20.77
CA VAL A 81 -18.78 -4.51 20.87
C VAL A 81 -19.83 -5.29 21.66
N GLU A 82 -20.35 -4.67 22.72
CA GLU A 82 -21.49 -5.19 23.49
C GLU A 82 -22.77 -4.42 23.15
N GLU A 83 -22.64 -3.13 22.89
CA GLU A 83 -23.75 -2.24 22.57
C GLU A 83 -23.36 -1.32 21.39
N SER A 84 -24.25 -1.21 20.41
CA SER A 84 -24.10 -0.40 19.20
C SER A 84 -25.36 0.45 18.97
N HIS A 85 -25.18 1.72 18.63
CA HIS A 85 -26.25 2.65 18.29
C HIS A 85 -25.92 3.40 17.00
N GLU A 86 -26.94 3.73 16.22
CA GLU A 86 -26.84 4.63 15.08
C GLU A 86 -27.59 5.92 15.39
N LEU A 87 -26.88 7.05 15.34
CA LEU A 87 -27.43 8.37 15.65
C LEU A 87 -27.35 9.30 14.43
N PRO A 88 -28.36 10.15 14.20
CA PRO A 88 -28.27 11.19 13.18
C PRO A 88 -27.10 12.15 13.46
N LEU A 89 -26.34 12.50 12.42
CA LEU A 89 -25.18 13.38 12.49
C LEU A 89 -25.53 14.75 13.12
N GLY A 90 -26.71 15.30 12.80
CA GLY A 90 -27.19 16.55 13.38
C GLY A 90 -27.30 16.48 14.91
N GLU A 91 -27.91 15.40 15.42
CA GLU A 91 -28.04 15.18 16.86
C GLU A 91 -26.67 15.03 17.54
N VAL A 92 -25.74 14.30 16.93
CA VAL A 92 -24.38 14.15 17.46
C VAL A 92 -23.66 15.51 17.51
N LEU A 93 -23.74 16.31 16.45
CA LEU A 93 -23.12 17.63 16.41
C LEU A 93 -23.69 18.62 17.44
N GLU A 94 -24.97 18.49 17.78
CA GLU A 94 -25.65 19.31 18.79
C GLU A 94 -25.27 18.91 20.22
N ARG A 95 -25.18 17.61 20.48
CA ARG A 95 -24.98 17.07 21.84
C ARG A 95 -23.51 16.97 22.28
N LEU A 96 -22.59 16.74 21.34
CA LEU A 96 -21.18 16.56 21.71
C LEU A 96 -20.57 17.87 22.27
N PRO A 97 -19.61 17.77 23.22
CA PRO A 97 -18.93 18.94 23.77
C PRO A 97 -18.33 19.83 22.68
N ALA A 98 -18.45 21.15 22.86
CA ALA A 98 -18.01 22.14 21.87
C ALA A 98 -16.87 23.04 22.38
N HIS A 99 -16.31 22.76 23.55
CA HIS A 99 -15.23 23.56 24.12
C HIS A 99 -13.96 23.46 23.26
N ARG A 100 -13.06 24.41 23.46
CA ARG A 100 -11.77 24.44 22.77
C ARG A 100 -10.80 23.53 23.53
N VAL A 101 -10.22 22.58 22.82
CA VAL A 101 -9.05 21.82 23.27
C VAL A 101 -7.81 22.63 22.90
N SER A 102 -6.88 22.77 23.85
CA SER A 102 -5.62 23.49 23.66
C SER A 102 -4.45 22.52 23.72
N VAL A 103 -3.56 22.60 22.73
CA VAL A 103 -2.31 21.84 22.70
C VAL A 103 -1.17 22.77 23.08
N GLU A 104 -0.39 22.36 24.08
CA GLU A 104 0.82 23.03 24.56
C GLU A 104 2.07 22.36 24.00
N GLY A 105 3.14 23.14 23.81
CA GLY A 105 4.44 22.63 23.36
C GLY A 105 4.42 21.99 21.97
N GLY A 106 3.56 22.49 21.08
CA GLY A 106 3.35 21.93 19.75
C GLY A 106 4.54 22.10 18.80
N GLY A 107 5.04 21.02 18.22
CA GLY A 107 6.12 21.06 17.22
C GLY A 107 6.40 19.71 16.56
N PHE A 108 7.00 19.74 15.37
CA PHE A 108 7.49 18.52 14.73
C PHE A 108 8.76 18.02 15.45
N ASP A 109 8.86 16.70 15.61
CA ASP A 109 10.07 16.02 16.10
C ASP A 109 11.26 16.19 15.15
N VAL A 110 10.99 16.16 13.84
CA VAL A 110 11.94 16.43 12.76
C VAL A 110 11.61 17.77 12.10
N GLY A 111 12.56 18.70 12.19
CA GLY A 111 12.48 20.00 11.54
C GLY A 111 12.38 19.89 10.01
N ASP A 112 11.91 20.96 9.37
CA ASP A 112 11.69 21.00 7.92
C ASP A 112 12.99 20.74 7.12
N GLU A 113 14.13 21.31 7.55
CA GLU A 113 15.43 21.10 6.90
C GLU A 113 15.92 19.66 7.04
N GLU A 114 15.80 19.07 8.23
CA GLU A 114 16.22 17.70 8.49
C GLU A 114 15.35 16.69 7.72
N TYR A 115 14.04 16.92 7.64
CA TYR A 115 13.15 16.09 6.84
C TYR A 115 13.48 16.20 5.35
N ALA A 116 13.81 17.39 4.84
CA ALA A 116 14.28 17.54 3.46
C ALA A 116 15.58 16.75 3.19
N GLU A 117 16.52 16.69 4.15
CA GLU A 117 17.70 15.84 4.03
C GLU A 117 17.38 14.34 4.02
N ILE A 118 16.40 13.89 4.83
CA ILE A 118 15.90 12.52 4.79
C ILE A 118 15.36 12.20 3.38
N VAL A 119 14.57 13.11 2.79
CA VAL A 119 14.05 12.94 1.42
C VAL A 119 15.19 12.77 0.42
N ARG A 120 16.22 13.64 0.45
CA ARG A 120 17.36 13.54 -0.46
C ARG A 120 18.08 12.20 -0.33
N ARG A 121 18.32 11.74 0.89
CA ARG A 121 18.99 10.45 1.14
C ARG A 121 18.17 9.28 0.63
N VAL A 122 16.87 9.22 0.91
CA VAL A 122 16.02 8.12 0.43
C VAL A 122 15.98 8.06 -1.10
N VAL A 123 15.85 9.22 -1.77
CA VAL A 123 15.85 9.26 -3.23
C VAL A 123 17.19 8.80 -3.81
N ALA A 124 18.31 9.26 -3.26
CA ALA A 124 19.64 8.96 -3.80
C ALA A 124 20.16 7.55 -3.44
N ASP A 125 19.99 7.16 -2.17
CA ASP A 125 20.62 5.97 -1.59
C ASP A 125 19.71 4.75 -1.57
N GLU A 126 18.38 4.92 -1.63
CA GLU A 126 17.43 3.80 -1.64
C GLU A 126 16.89 3.61 -3.06
N ILE A 127 16.05 4.53 -3.55
CA ILE A 127 15.43 4.43 -4.89
C ILE A 127 16.51 4.39 -5.98
N GLY A 128 17.47 5.32 -5.89
CA GLY A 128 18.58 5.40 -6.83
C GLY A 128 19.44 4.14 -6.88
N ARG A 129 19.47 3.33 -5.81
CA ARG A 129 20.27 2.09 -5.71
C ARG A 129 19.43 0.83 -5.92
N GLY A 130 18.19 0.96 -6.39
CA GLY A 130 17.35 -0.18 -6.73
C GLY A 130 16.70 -0.87 -5.52
N GLU A 131 16.65 -0.20 -4.37
CA GLU A 131 16.00 -0.75 -3.17
C GLU A 131 14.47 -0.76 -3.31
N GLY A 132 13.90 0.04 -4.22
CA GLY A 132 12.46 0.09 -4.46
C GLY A 132 12.05 1.25 -5.35
N ALA A 133 10.75 1.36 -5.60
CA ALA A 133 10.17 2.40 -6.45
C ALA A 133 9.86 3.67 -5.64
N ASP A 134 9.32 3.48 -4.44
CA ASP A 134 8.84 4.54 -3.58
C ASP A 134 8.95 4.14 -2.09
N PHE A 135 9.02 5.15 -1.21
CA PHE A 135 9.04 4.94 0.24
C PHE A 135 8.32 6.06 0.98
N VAL A 136 7.68 5.74 2.10
CA VAL A 136 7.04 6.73 2.96
C VAL A 136 7.78 6.80 4.28
N ILE A 137 8.42 7.93 4.57
CA ILE A 137 9.12 8.17 5.84
C ILE A 137 8.29 9.11 6.70
N ARG A 138 8.08 8.75 7.98
CA ARG A 138 7.31 9.62 8.88
C ARG A 138 8.16 10.73 9.49
N ARG A 139 7.45 11.80 9.86
CA ARG A 139 7.77 12.67 11.00
C ARG A 139 6.50 12.89 11.83
N THR A 140 6.63 13.38 13.05
CA THR A 140 5.53 13.47 14.00
C THR A 140 5.39 14.87 14.57
N PHE A 141 4.19 15.45 14.42
CA PHE A 141 3.84 16.60 15.24
C PHE A 141 3.51 16.12 16.65
N THR A 142 4.13 16.72 17.65
CA THR A 142 4.01 16.38 19.06
C THR A 142 3.44 17.55 19.85
N GLY A 143 2.86 17.27 21.01
CA GLY A 143 2.40 18.28 21.95
C GLY A 143 1.72 17.63 23.15
N ARG A 144 1.04 18.44 23.97
CA ARG A 144 0.29 17.96 25.13
C ARG A 144 -1.04 18.67 25.30
N VAL A 145 -2.09 17.94 25.68
CA VAL A 145 -3.35 18.50 26.17
C VAL A 145 -3.40 18.30 27.69
N PRO A 146 -3.20 19.35 28.49
CA PRO A 146 -3.26 19.25 29.95
C PRO A 146 -4.63 18.78 30.42
N GLY A 147 -4.66 17.79 31.32
CA GLY A 147 -5.91 17.28 31.88
C GLY A 147 -6.82 16.58 30.85
N PHE A 148 -6.24 16.11 29.74
CA PHE A 148 -6.99 15.43 28.68
C PHE A 148 -7.94 14.36 29.22
N GLY A 149 -9.19 14.42 28.78
CA GLY A 149 -10.20 13.42 29.08
C GLY A 149 -11.17 13.17 27.93
N ARG A 150 -12.17 12.33 28.21
CA ARG A 150 -13.20 11.93 27.22
C ARG A 150 -13.97 13.11 26.64
N ALA A 151 -14.20 14.16 27.42
CA ALA A 151 -14.84 15.39 26.93
C ALA A 151 -14.01 16.05 25.82
N ASP A 152 -12.68 16.11 25.96
CA ASP A 152 -11.77 16.65 24.95
C ASP A 152 -11.77 15.78 23.71
N ALA A 153 -11.67 14.46 23.87
CA ALA A 153 -11.74 13.51 22.77
C ALA A 153 -13.01 13.69 21.91
N LEU A 154 -14.16 13.81 22.56
CA LEU A 154 -15.44 14.03 21.89
C LEU A 154 -15.55 15.44 21.28
N ALA A 155 -14.97 16.46 21.90
CA ALA A 155 -14.89 17.80 21.33
C ALA A 155 -14.04 17.85 20.05
N LEU A 156 -12.90 17.15 20.04
CA LEU A 156 -12.04 17.01 18.86
C LEU A 156 -12.78 16.29 17.73
N PHE A 157 -13.44 15.18 18.03
CA PHE A 157 -14.25 14.44 17.07
C PHE A 157 -15.37 15.31 16.46
N ARG A 158 -16.11 16.05 17.29
CA ARG A 158 -17.13 16.99 16.82
C ARG A 158 -16.56 18.03 15.85
N ARG A 159 -15.36 18.55 16.13
CA ARG A 159 -14.70 19.52 15.24
C ARG A 159 -14.33 18.88 13.90
N LEU A 160 -13.80 17.66 13.89
CA LEU A 160 -13.53 16.92 12.65
C LEU A 160 -14.81 16.69 11.84
N LEU A 161 -15.90 16.25 12.47
CA LEU A 161 -17.19 16.07 11.81
C LEU A 161 -17.71 17.35 11.13
N ALA A 162 -17.42 18.51 11.71
CA ALA A 162 -17.88 19.80 11.21
C ALA A 162 -17.00 20.41 10.10
N VAL A 163 -15.71 20.05 10.06
CA VAL A 163 -14.72 20.71 9.19
C VAL A 163 -14.27 19.81 8.05
N GLU A 164 -14.08 18.52 8.30
CA GLU A 164 -13.54 17.59 7.32
C GLU A 164 -14.61 17.08 6.36
N ARG A 165 -14.29 17.04 5.06
CA ARG A 165 -15.16 16.51 4.01
C ARG A 165 -14.39 15.53 3.15
N GLY A 166 -15.06 14.44 2.74
CA GLY A 166 -14.46 13.45 1.85
C GLY A 166 -13.58 12.41 2.56
N ALA A 167 -13.42 12.48 3.89
CA ALA A 167 -12.84 11.39 4.66
C ALA A 167 -13.64 10.10 4.44
N TYR A 168 -12.96 8.97 4.33
CA TYR A 168 -13.60 7.66 4.33
C TYR A 168 -14.21 7.36 5.69
N TRP A 169 -13.42 7.48 6.75
CA TRP A 169 -13.89 7.41 8.12
C TRP A 169 -13.48 8.66 8.88
N THR A 170 -14.43 9.25 9.62
CA THR A 170 -14.13 10.16 10.73
C THR A 170 -14.44 9.42 12.02
N TYR A 171 -13.51 9.42 12.98
CA TYR A 171 -13.65 8.60 14.17
C TYR A 171 -13.01 9.19 15.41
N VAL A 172 -13.52 8.74 16.56
CA VAL A 172 -12.82 8.74 17.84
C VAL A 172 -12.92 7.37 18.47
N VAL A 173 -11.81 6.82 18.94
CA VAL A 173 -11.75 5.56 19.68
C VAL A 173 -11.03 5.82 20.99
N HIS A 174 -11.69 5.55 22.11
CA HIS A 174 -11.16 5.73 23.45
C HIS A 174 -11.10 4.38 24.16
N THR A 175 -9.90 3.88 24.46
CA THR A 175 -9.69 2.53 25.02
C THR A 175 -9.82 2.46 26.54
N GLY A 176 -10.16 3.57 27.20
CA GLY A 176 -10.34 3.69 28.64
C GLY A 176 -9.31 4.61 29.29
N ASP A 177 -9.45 4.83 30.61
CA ASP A 177 -8.64 5.80 31.37
C ASP A 177 -7.29 5.23 31.90
N GLY A 178 -6.90 4.02 31.47
CA GLY A 178 -5.58 3.45 31.76
C GLY A 178 -5.35 2.93 33.19
N ARG A 179 -6.39 2.54 33.93
CA ARG A 179 -6.20 1.82 35.20
C ARG A 179 -5.85 0.35 34.92
N PRO A 180 -4.71 -0.18 35.40
CA PRO A 180 -4.48 -1.62 35.36
C PRO A 180 -5.55 -2.32 36.22
N PRO A 181 -6.08 -3.48 35.80
CA PRO A 181 -6.96 -4.27 36.65
C PRO A 181 -6.22 -4.61 37.96
N ALA A 182 -6.93 -4.50 39.09
CA ALA A 182 -6.35 -4.75 40.41
C ALA A 182 -5.72 -6.16 40.46
N GLY A 183 -4.40 -6.23 40.65
CA GLY A 183 -3.69 -7.49 40.93
C GLY A 183 -2.53 -7.87 40.00
N ARG A 184 -2.24 -7.14 38.91
CA ARG A 184 -1.05 -7.40 38.08
C ARG A 184 0.08 -6.39 38.36
N ARG A 185 1.24 -6.89 38.81
CA ARG A 185 2.47 -6.10 38.95
C ARG A 185 3.00 -5.72 37.57
N SER A 186 3.44 -4.47 37.45
CA SER A 186 4.04 -3.87 36.27
C SER A 186 5.30 -4.63 35.82
N GLY A 187 5.23 -5.24 34.66
CA GLY A 187 6.38 -5.70 33.89
C GLY A 187 6.01 -5.64 32.41
N GLY A 188 6.57 -4.67 31.68
CA GLY A 188 6.29 -4.38 30.26
C GLY A 188 5.43 -3.13 30.07
N GLY A 189 6.03 -2.03 29.61
CA GLY A 189 5.33 -0.79 29.29
C GLY A 189 4.36 -0.99 28.11
N GLY A 190 3.09 -0.62 28.30
CA GLY A 190 2.08 -0.71 27.24
C GLY A 190 0.62 -0.55 27.70
N GLY A 191 0.30 -0.87 28.96
CA GLY A 191 -1.09 -0.90 29.46
C GLY A 191 -1.64 0.45 29.96
N GLY A 192 -1.65 1.48 29.12
CA GLY A 192 -2.26 2.79 29.41
C GLY A 192 -3.41 3.10 28.46
N GLY A 193 -4.41 3.83 28.93
CA GLY A 193 -5.53 4.32 28.12
C GLY A 193 -5.04 5.11 26.92
N ARG A 194 -5.65 4.90 25.76
CA ARG A 194 -5.29 5.56 24.49
C ARG A 194 -6.53 6.09 23.81
N THR A 195 -6.37 7.22 23.12
CA THR A 195 -7.43 7.83 22.34
C THR A 195 -6.93 8.15 20.93
N LEU A 196 -7.56 7.55 19.93
CA LEU A 196 -7.31 7.87 18.53
C LEU A 196 -8.44 8.76 18.02
N VAL A 197 -8.10 9.93 17.46
CA VAL A 197 -9.08 10.85 16.85
C VAL A 197 -8.59 11.19 15.45
N GLY A 198 -9.35 10.82 14.42
CA GLY A 198 -8.86 10.92 13.05
C GLY A 198 -9.96 11.09 12.00
N ALA A 199 -9.53 11.50 10.81
CA ALA A 199 -10.35 11.59 9.63
C ALA A 199 -9.57 11.05 8.42
N SER A 200 -9.55 9.72 8.31
CA SER A 200 -8.77 9.03 7.27
C SER A 200 -9.49 9.08 5.93
N PRO A 201 -8.84 9.52 4.84
CA PRO A 201 -9.42 9.53 3.50
C PRO A 201 -9.46 8.16 2.84
N GLU A 202 -8.67 7.21 3.32
CA GLU A 202 -8.25 6.05 2.54
C GLU A 202 -8.70 4.74 3.17
N VAL A 203 -9.23 3.86 2.33
CA VAL A 203 -9.60 2.50 2.70
C VAL A 203 -8.33 1.67 2.76
N HIS A 204 -8.09 1.00 3.88
CA HIS A 204 -7.05 -0.03 3.94
C HIS A 204 -7.51 -1.27 3.16
N VAL A 205 -8.60 -1.88 3.63
CA VAL A 205 -9.26 -2.98 2.93
C VAL A 205 -10.72 -3.09 3.41
N ARG A 206 -11.59 -3.53 2.51
CA ARG A 206 -12.95 -3.96 2.82
C ARG A 206 -13.18 -5.38 2.33
N MET A 207 -14.03 -6.12 3.04
CA MET A 207 -14.57 -7.40 2.59
C MET A 207 -16.05 -7.50 2.94
N SER A 208 -16.89 -7.83 1.96
CA SER A 208 -18.30 -8.20 2.15
C SER A 208 -18.75 -9.12 1.01
N GLY A 209 -19.54 -10.15 1.34
CA GLY A 209 -20.00 -11.14 0.37
C GLY A 209 -18.87 -11.79 -0.45
N GLY A 210 -17.73 -12.05 0.17
CA GLY A 210 -16.53 -12.61 -0.48
C GLY A 210 -15.85 -11.68 -1.49
N THR A 211 -16.20 -10.39 -1.52
CA THR A 211 -15.56 -9.38 -2.37
C THR A 211 -14.64 -8.51 -1.53
N VAL A 212 -13.34 -8.54 -1.86
CA VAL A 212 -12.33 -7.68 -1.25
C VAL A 212 -12.20 -6.40 -2.08
N VAL A 213 -12.09 -5.25 -1.42
CA VAL A 213 -11.93 -3.94 -2.08
C VAL A 213 -10.81 -3.14 -1.43
N MET A 214 -9.93 -2.60 -2.26
CA MET A 214 -8.89 -1.63 -1.88
C MET A 214 -9.03 -0.37 -2.75
N ASN A 215 -8.49 0.75 -2.30
CA ASN A 215 -8.67 2.04 -2.95
C ASN A 215 -7.33 2.79 -3.02
N PRO A 216 -6.47 2.47 -4.00
CA PRO A 216 -5.24 3.21 -4.19
C PRO A 216 -5.56 4.66 -4.54
N ILE A 217 -5.04 5.58 -3.73
CA ILE A 217 -5.19 7.02 -3.89
C ILE A 217 -3.81 7.63 -4.14
N SER A 218 -3.68 8.34 -5.26
CA SER A 218 -2.47 9.13 -5.52
C SER A 218 -2.78 10.31 -6.42
N GLY A 219 -1.84 11.25 -6.45
CA GLY A 219 -1.94 12.54 -7.10
C GLY A 219 -2.84 13.53 -6.35
N THR A 220 -2.42 14.79 -6.30
CA THR A 220 -3.09 15.82 -5.48
C THR A 220 -3.31 17.13 -6.24
N TYR A 221 -4.56 17.40 -6.60
CA TYR A 221 -4.98 18.72 -7.06
C TYR A 221 -5.26 19.64 -5.86
N ARG A 222 -4.33 20.56 -5.54
CA ARG A 222 -4.50 21.54 -4.46
C ARG A 222 -5.44 22.66 -4.93
N TYR A 223 -6.50 22.93 -4.15
CA TYR A 223 -7.44 23.99 -4.51
C TYR A 223 -6.79 25.37 -4.32
N PRO A 224 -6.88 26.27 -5.32
CA PRO A 224 -6.39 27.63 -5.15
C PRO A 224 -7.29 28.41 -4.18
N ALA A 225 -6.83 29.59 -3.73
CA ALA A 225 -7.56 30.40 -2.77
C ALA A 225 -9.00 30.77 -3.22
N GLY A 226 -9.22 30.88 -4.54
CA GLY A 226 -10.54 31.11 -5.15
C GLY A 226 -11.45 29.87 -5.22
N GLY A 227 -10.99 28.71 -4.74
CA GLY A 227 -11.66 27.42 -4.88
C GLY A 227 -11.28 26.68 -6.18
N PRO A 228 -11.64 25.39 -6.30
CA PRO A 228 -11.25 24.59 -7.44
C PRO A 228 -11.90 25.05 -8.74
N THR A 229 -11.20 24.87 -9.86
CA THR A 229 -11.70 25.18 -11.20
C THR A 229 -11.60 23.94 -12.11
N VAL A 230 -12.51 23.85 -13.09
CA VAL A 230 -12.46 22.74 -14.07
C VAL A 230 -11.18 22.79 -14.90
N SER A 231 -10.70 23.99 -15.29
CA SER A 231 -9.45 24.11 -16.04
C SER A 231 -8.25 23.63 -15.24
N GLY A 232 -8.12 24.07 -13.97
CA GLY A 232 -7.01 23.64 -13.12
C GLY A 232 -7.05 22.13 -12.84
N LEU A 233 -8.23 21.55 -12.72
CA LEU A 233 -8.37 20.10 -12.61
C LEU A 233 -8.00 19.37 -13.90
N LEU A 234 -8.37 19.90 -15.08
CA LEU A 234 -7.99 19.28 -16.36
C LEU A 234 -6.48 19.35 -16.60
N ASP A 235 -5.82 20.45 -16.21
CA ASP A 235 -4.36 20.58 -16.26
C ASP A 235 -3.71 19.50 -15.39
N PHE A 236 -4.17 19.34 -14.15
CA PHE A 236 -3.77 18.27 -13.24
C PHE A 236 -4.01 16.87 -13.84
N LEU A 237 -5.19 16.63 -14.44
CA LEU A 237 -5.53 15.34 -15.04
C LEU A 237 -4.68 15.02 -16.29
N SER A 238 -4.12 16.04 -16.93
CA SER A 238 -3.20 15.88 -18.06
C SER A 238 -1.72 15.79 -17.66
N ASP A 239 -1.40 15.98 -16.38
CA ASP A 239 -0.03 15.85 -15.89
C ASP A 239 0.41 14.39 -15.92
N ARG A 240 1.50 14.13 -16.66
CA ARG A 240 2.08 12.79 -16.79
C ARG A 240 2.66 12.31 -15.47
N LYS A 241 3.29 13.18 -14.69
CA LYS A 241 3.86 12.81 -13.38
C LYS A 241 2.76 12.25 -12.47
N GLU A 242 1.64 12.95 -12.38
CA GLU A 242 0.50 12.55 -11.56
C GLU A 242 -0.16 11.24 -12.07
N THR A 243 -0.11 11.00 -13.38
CA THR A 243 -0.63 9.76 -13.99
C THR A 243 0.29 8.57 -13.71
N ASP A 244 1.60 8.77 -13.83
CA ASP A 244 2.62 7.76 -13.55
C ASP A 244 2.61 7.39 -12.05
N GLU A 245 2.53 8.37 -11.15
CA GLU A 245 2.41 8.15 -9.70
C GLU A 245 1.14 7.36 -9.34
N LEU A 246 -0.01 7.66 -9.96
CA LEU A 246 -1.23 6.91 -9.71
C LEU A 246 -1.13 5.46 -10.21
N SER A 247 -0.56 5.25 -11.38
CA SER A 247 -0.45 3.90 -11.97
C SER A 247 0.52 3.02 -11.19
N MET A 248 1.58 3.62 -10.63
CA MET A 248 2.51 2.95 -9.72
C MET A 248 1.83 2.44 -8.45
N VAL A 249 1.07 3.30 -7.76
CA VAL A 249 0.31 2.89 -6.56
C VAL A 249 -0.75 1.84 -6.89
N VAL A 250 -1.35 1.90 -8.09
CA VAL A 250 -2.28 0.85 -8.57
C VAL A 250 -1.57 -0.49 -8.69
N ASP A 251 -0.39 -0.56 -9.31
CA ASP A 251 0.39 -1.80 -9.37
C ASP A 251 0.70 -2.33 -7.97
N GLU A 252 1.14 -1.47 -7.07
CA GLU A 252 1.52 -1.85 -5.70
C GLU A 252 0.38 -2.45 -4.90
N GLU A 253 -0.80 -1.83 -4.92
CA GLU A 253 -1.97 -2.39 -4.26
C GLU A 253 -2.56 -3.57 -5.04
N LEU A 254 -2.36 -3.65 -6.35
CA LEU A 254 -2.76 -4.81 -7.15
C LEU A 254 -1.93 -6.05 -6.81
N LYS A 255 -0.65 -5.90 -6.42
CA LYS A 255 0.16 -6.99 -5.84
C LYS A 255 -0.54 -7.57 -4.60
N MET A 256 -0.98 -6.71 -3.69
CA MET A 256 -1.71 -7.13 -2.48
C MET A 256 -3.06 -7.76 -2.82
N MET A 257 -3.83 -7.13 -3.71
CA MET A 257 -5.12 -7.67 -4.17
C MET A 257 -4.97 -9.05 -4.81
N CYS A 258 -3.91 -9.27 -5.60
CA CYS A 258 -3.63 -10.57 -6.22
C CYS A 258 -3.23 -11.64 -5.21
N ALA A 259 -2.64 -11.27 -4.07
CA ALA A 259 -2.29 -12.19 -3.00
C ALA A 259 -3.54 -12.65 -2.20
N VAL A 260 -4.55 -11.79 -2.06
CA VAL A 260 -5.80 -12.11 -1.33
C VAL A 260 -6.96 -12.53 -2.23
N GLY A 261 -6.88 -12.24 -3.52
CA GLY A 261 -7.92 -12.45 -4.52
C GLY A 261 -7.67 -13.69 -5.38
N ASP A 262 -8.51 -14.72 -5.21
CA ASP A 262 -8.40 -16.02 -5.89
C ASP A 262 -8.56 -15.92 -7.41
N MET A 263 -9.34 -14.93 -7.87
CA MET A 263 -9.61 -14.67 -9.31
C MET A 263 -8.91 -13.40 -9.81
N GLY A 264 -7.85 -13.00 -9.12
CA GLY A 264 -7.12 -11.77 -9.37
C GLY A 264 -7.85 -10.53 -8.85
N GLY A 265 -7.34 -9.36 -9.26
CA GLY A 265 -7.97 -8.06 -9.04
C GLY A 265 -8.55 -7.48 -10.34
N VAL A 266 -9.62 -6.70 -10.23
CA VAL A 266 -10.10 -5.80 -11.30
C VAL A 266 -9.88 -4.36 -10.86
N VAL A 267 -9.30 -3.58 -11.76
CA VAL A 267 -9.08 -2.14 -11.62
C VAL A 267 -10.32 -1.43 -12.14
N VAL A 268 -10.99 -0.67 -11.27
CA VAL A 268 -12.19 0.10 -11.58
C VAL A 268 -11.93 1.58 -11.31
N GLY A 269 -12.07 2.41 -12.33
CA GLY A 269 -11.78 3.83 -12.23
C GLY A 269 -11.08 4.34 -13.49
N PRO A 270 -10.35 5.47 -13.42
CA PRO A 270 -10.12 6.27 -12.21
C PRO A 270 -11.36 7.10 -11.83
N ARG A 271 -11.44 7.52 -10.57
CA ARG A 271 -12.47 8.42 -10.03
C ARG A 271 -11.79 9.64 -9.40
N LEU A 272 -12.56 10.71 -9.22
CA LEU A 272 -12.13 11.90 -8.50
C LEU A 272 -12.69 11.91 -7.07
N ARG A 273 -11.81 12.04 -6.08
CA ARG A 273 -12.13 12.18 -4.66
C ARG A 273 -11.97 13.63 -4.21
N GLU A 274 -13.06 14.38 -4.21
CA GLU A 274 -13.07 15.78 -3.78
C GLU A 274 -13.08 15.89 -2.24
N MET A 275 -12.04 16.52 -1.66
CA MET A 275 -11.94 16.83 -0.23
C MET A 275 -12.13 18.34 0.03
N SER A 276 -11.96 18.81 1.27
CA SER A 276 -12.15 20.22 1.63
C SER A 276 -11.13 21.17 0.98
N HIS A 277 -9.88 20.75 0.80
CA HIS A 277 -8.77 21.61 0.36
C HIS A 277 -8.07 21.15 -0.92
N LEU A 278 -8.44 19.97 -1.40
CA LEU A 278 -7.77 19.29 -2.50
C LEU A 278 -8.70 18.23 -3.08
N ALA A 279 -8.35 17.72 -4.25
CA ALA A 279 -8.93 16.50 -4.80
C ALA A 279 -7.82 15.50 -5.11
N HIS A 280 -8.15 14.22 -4.98
CA HIS A 280 -7.27 13.12 -5.40
C HIS A 280 -7.88 12.35 -6.56
N THR A 281 -7.03 11.70 -7.35
CA THR A 281 -7.46 10.61 -8.21
C THR A 281 -7.35 9.28 -7.47
N GLU A 282 -8.33 8.41 -7.66
CA GLU A 282 -8.36 7.10 -7.02
C GLU A 282 -8.78 6.02 -8.02
N TYR A 283 -8.22 4.84 -7.89
CA TYR A 283 -8.82 3.62 -8.45
C TYR A 283 -9.48 2.82 -7.33
N GLU A 284 -10.27 1.84 -7.73
CA GLU A 284 -10.85 0.85 -6.85
C GLU A 284 -10.42 -0.51 -7.36
N LEU A 285 -9.72 -1.26 -6.54
CA LEU A 285 -9.33 -2.63 -6.83
C LEU A 285 -10.37 -3.55 -6.21
N ARG A 286 -10.87 -4.53 -6.97
CA ARG A 286 -11.81 -5.53 -6.44
C ARG A 286 -11.32 -6.93 -6.74
N GLY A 287 -11.40 -7.82 -5.76
CA GLY A 287 -11.08 -9.24 -5.91
C GLY A 287 -12.14 -10.11 -5.26
N ARG A 288 -12.21 -11.38 -5.68
CA ARG A 288 -12.98 -12.40 -4.98
C ARG A 288 -12.04 -13.17 -4.06
N SER A 289 -12.42 -13.35 -2.80
CA SER A 289 -11.60 -14.06 -1.82
C SER A 289 -12.45 -15.05 -1.03
N SER A 290 -11.89 -16.24 -0.83
CA SER A 290 -12.37 -17.25 0.10
C SER A 290 -11.66 -17.21 1.46
N LEU A 291 -10.69 -16.32 1.64
CA LEU A 291 -9.91 -16.19 2.88
C LEU A 291 -10.76 -15.69 4.05
N ASP A 292 -10.34 -16.05 5.27
CA ASP A 292 -10.87 -15.43 6.48
C ASP A 292 -10.51 -13.93 6.51
N VAL A 293 -11.41 -13.09 7.00
CA VAL A 293 -11.17 -11.62 7.08
C VAL A 293 -9.90 -11.25 7.84
N ARG A 294 -9.45 -12.07 8.80
CA ARG A 294 -8.20 -11.86 9.54
C ARG A 294 -6.96 -12.19 8.70
N GLU A 295 -7.06 -13.17 7.80
CA GLU A 295 -6.02 -13.46 6.81
C GLU A 295 -5.95 -12.38 5.74
N VAL A 296 -7.11 -11.89 5.24
CA VAL A 296 -7.15 -10.73 4.34
C VAL A 296 -6.46 -9.53 4.99
N LEU A 297 -6.84 -9.20 6.23
CA LEU A 297 -6.22 -8.11 6.98
C LEU A 297 -4.71 -8.32 7.19
N ARG A 298 -4.27 -9.57 7.41
CA ARG A 298 -2.85 -9.92 7.60
C ARG A 298 -2.05 -9.72 6.33
N GLU A 299 -2.53 -10.20 5.19
CA GLU A 299 -1.83 -10.14 3.91
C GLU A 299 -1.81 -8.73 3.30
N THR A 300 -2.76 -7.88 3.66
CA THR A 300 -2.77 -6.47 3.23
C THR A 300 -1.94 -5.54 4.14
N MET A 301 -1.28 -6.03 5.20
CA MET A 301 -0.42 -5.19 6.05
C MET A 301 0.86 -4.76 5.32
N PHE A 302 1.19 -3.47 5.24
CA PHE A 302 0.24 -2.35 5.19
C PHE A 302 0.31 -1.72 3.80
N ALA A 303 -0.67 -0.88 3.47
CA ALA A 303 -0.79 -0.28 2.15
C ALA A 303 0.50 0.45 1.73
N ALA A 304 0.88 0.28 0.46
CA ALA A 304 2.12 0.86 -0.08
C ALA A 304 2.13 2.39 0.03
N THR A 305 0.95 3.03 -0.09
CA THR A 305 0.73 4.48 0.10
C THR A 305 1.19 5.05 1.45
N VAL A 306 1.44 4.19 2.44
CA VAL A 306 1.95 4.58 3.76
C VAL A 306 3.22 3.83 4.17
N THR A 307 3.77 2.97 3.29
CA THR A 307 5.03 2.25 3.52
C THR A 307 6.06 2.48 2.42
N GLY A 308 5.71 2.17 1.18
CA GLY A 308 6.60 2.00 0.04
C GLY A 308 6.51 0.62 -0.62
N SER A 309 7.20 0.47 -1.74
CA SER A 309 7.24 -0.74 -2.57
C SER A 309 8.67 -1.10 -3.01
N PRO A 310 9.08 -2.38 -2.90
CA PRO A 310 8.33 -3.51 -2.33
C PRO A 310 8.18 -3.41 -0.80
N VAL A 311 7.01 -3.82 -0.28
CA VAL A 311 6.63 -3.60 1.14
C VAL A 311 7.65 -4.18 2.12
N GLN A 312 8.17 -5.39 1.85
CA GLN A 312 9.16 -6.03 2.72
C GLN A 312 10.44 -5.19 2.83
N ASN A 313 10.96 -4.69 1.70
CA ASN A 313 12.15 -3.84 1.74
C ASN A 313 11.86 -2.43 2.25
N ALA A 314 10.68 -1.87 1.95
CA ALA A 314 10.23 -0.60 2.49
C ALA A 314 10.24 -0.60 4.03
N CYS A 315 9.91 -1.72 4.66
CA CYS A 315 10.03 -1.86 6.11
C CYS A 315 11.49 -1.70 6.61
N ARG A 316 12.48 -2.22 5.88
CA ARG A 316 13.91 -2.03 6.19
C ARG A 316 14.37 -0.60 5.94
N VAL A 317 13.88 0.06 4.89
CA VAL A 317 14.14 1.47 4.61
C VAL A 317 13.58 2.36 5.72
N ILE A 318 12.35 2.09 6.16
CA ILE A 318 11.72 2.75 7.31
C ILE A 318 12.61 2.65 8.55
N GLU A 319 13.13 1.46 8.86
CA GLU A 319 14.05 1.29 10.00
C GLU A 319 15.32 2.13 9.88
N ARG A 320 15.89 2.25 8.68
CA ARG A 320 17.12 3.01 8.43
C ARG A 320 16.93 4.52 8.55
N HIS A 321 15.79 5.04 8.11
CA HIS A 321 15.60 6.49 7.91
C HIS A 321 14.62 7.15 8.87
N GLU A 322 13.72 6.41 9.52
CA GLU A 322 12.83 7.02 10.50
C GLU A 322 13.56 7.31 11.82
N PRO A 323 13.46 8.56 12.32
CA PRO A 323 13.99 8.87 13.64
C PRO A 323 13.29 7.99 14.69
N PRO A 324 14.00 7.64 15.79
CA PRO A 324 13.32 7.14 16.96
C PRO A 324 12.30 8.20 17.40
N GLY A 325 11.06 7.78 17.67
CA GLY A 325 10.02 8.70 18.11
C GLY A 325 10.37 9.37 19.45
N PRO A 326 9.54 10.32 19.92
CA PRO A 326 9.83 11.13 21.12
C PRO A 326 10.12 10.31 22.40
N ASP A 327 9.57 9.09 22.48
CA ASP A 327 9.77 8.14 23.59
C ASP A 327 10.72 6.98 23.22
N GLY A 328 11.53 7.13 22.16
CA GLY A 328 12.31 6.04 21.56
C GLY A 328 11.48 5.04 20.72
N GLY A 329 10.19 5.33 20.50
CA GLY A 329 9.23 4.41 19.88
C GLY A 329 9.18 4.45 18.34
N GLY A 330 8.67 3.37 17.75
CA GLY A 330 8.33 3.21 16.34
C GLY A 330 7.05 3.95 15.94
N ARG A 331 6.41 3.50 14.85
CA ARG A 331 5.24 4.15 14.24
C ARG A 331 3.98 4.16 15.13
N GLY A 332 3.94 3.33 16.16
CA GLY A 332 2.73 3.09 16.94
C GLY A 332 1.59 2.62 16.04
N TYR A 333 0.50 3.39 16.02
CA TYR A 333 -0.65 3.13 15.16
C TYR A 333 -0.57 3.80 13.78
N TYR A 334 0.39 4.70 13.53
CA TYR A 334 0.53 5.33 12.21
C TYR A 334 0.82 4.29 11.13
N ALA A 335 0.19 4.45 9.96
CA ALA A 335 0.23 3.49 8.85
C ALA A 335 -0.37 2.10 9.17
N GLY A 336 -0.85 1.89 10.40
CA GLY A 336 -1.62 0.71 10.78
C GLY A 336 -3.07 0.76 10.26
N ALA A 337 -3.92 -0.06 10.84
CA ALA A 337 -5.31 -0.20 10.41
C ALA A 337 -6.28 -0.08 11.60
N LEU A 338 -7.40 0.60 11.39
CA LEU A 338 -8.55 0.50 12.29
C LEU A 338 -9.54 -0.44 11.61
N ALA A 339 -9.76 -1.64 12.12
CA ALA A 339 -10.52 -2.68 11.43
C ALA A 339 -11.79 -3.02 12.19
N LEU A 340 -12.96 -2.83 11.57
CA LEU A 340 -14.23 -3.33 12.07
C LEU A 340 -14.52 -4.69 11.42
N LEU A 341 -14.45 -5.76 12.21
CA LEU A 341 -14.71 -7.13 11.79
C LEU A 341 -16.04 -7.61 12.35
N GLY A 342 -16.80 -8.39 11.59
CA GLY A 342 -18.05 -8.99 12.07
C GLY A 342 -18.59 -10.05 11.13
N THR A 343 -19.86 -10.39 11.31
CA THR A 343 -20.60 -11.25 10.38
C THR A 343 -21.93 -10.62 10.00
N GLU A 344 -22.34 -10.75 8.74
CA GLU A 344 -23.69 -10.44 8.29
C GLU A 344 -24.69 -11.50 8.79
N ALA A 345 -26.00 -11.21 8.67
CA ALA A 345 -27.07 -12.13 9.08
C ALA A 345 -27.02 -13.52 8.40
N GLY A 346 -26.37 -13.62 7.22
CA GLY A 346 -26.12 -14.88 6.53
C GLY A 346 -24.86 -15.63 6.95
N GLY A 347 -24.15 -15.17 8.00
CA GLY A 347 -22.90 -15.75 8.49
C GLY A 347 -21.65 -15.35 7.70
N ALA A 348 -21.80 -14.62 6.59
CA ALA A 348 -20.67 -14.10 5.82
C ALA A 348 -19.86 -13.10 6.66
N GLN A 349 -18.54 -13.30 6.71
CA GLN A 349 -17.65 -12.39 7.42
C GLN A 349 -17.56 -11.02 6.71
N THR A 350 -17.41 -9.96 7.50
CA THR A 350 -17.21 -8.60 7.00
C THR A 350 -15.98 -7.96 7.61
N LEU A 351 -15.33 -7.12 6.79
CA LEU A 351 -14.21 -6.28 7.18
C LEU A 351 -14.43 -4.90 6.59
N ASP A 352 -14.32 -3.87 7.42
CA ASP A 352 -14.26 -2.49 6.97
C ASP A 352 -13.16 -1.76 7.74
N SER A 353 -12.13 -1.33 7.02
CA SER A 353 -10.95 -0.75 7.64
C SER A 353 -10.41 0.47 6.88
N PRO A 354 -10.29 1.65 7.52
CA PRO A 354 -9.43 2.72 7.05
C PRO A 354 -7.96 2.50 7.46
N ILE A 355 -7.06 3.14 6.72
CA ILE A 355 -5.66 3.32 7.14
C ILE A 355 -5.60 4.36 8.28
N LEU A 356 -4.77 4.11 9.29
CA LEU A 356 -4.53 5.04 10.42
C LEU A 356 -3.55 6.17 10.02
N ILE A 357 -4.02 7.05 9.14
CA ILE A 357 -3.40 8.34 8.78
C ILE A 357 -4.34 9.48 9.15
N ARG A 358 -3.84 10.74 9.14
CA ARG A 358 -4.65 11.92 9.54
C ARG A 358 -5.33 11.70 10.89
N THR A 359 -4.53 11.22 11.84
CA THR A 359 -4.99 10.74 13.15
C THR A 359 -4.09 11.27 14.26
N ALA A 360 -4.71 11.79 15.31
CA ALA A 360 -4.07 12.10 16.57
C ALA A 360 -4.12 10.85 17.47
N ASP A 361 -2.95 10.38 17.90
CA ASP A 361 -2.78 9.38 18.96
C ASP A 361 -2.48 10.10 20.28
N ILE A 362 -3.42 10.02 21.22
CA ILE A 362 -3.39 10.76 22.48
C ILE A 362 -3.32 9.76 23.64
N SER A 363 -2.28 9.89 24.46
CA SER A 363 -2.12 9.07 25.67
C SER A 363 -3.08 9.51 26.79
N ALA A 364 -3.32 8.63 27.77
CA ALA A 364 -4.06 8.98 28.99
C ALA A 364 -3.44 10.15 29.79
N SER A 365 -2.14 10.42 29.61
CA SER A 365 -1.46 11.57 30.23
C SER A 365 -1.58 12.86 29.41
N GLY A 366 -2.30 12.82 28.28
CA GLY A 366 -2.53 13.95 27.38
C GLY A 366 -1.42 14.20 26.37
N GLY A 367 -0.43 13.30 26.23
CA GLY A 367 0.59 13.42 25.19
C GLY A 367 -0.01 13.18 23.81
N VAL A 368 0.17 14.14 22.89
CA VAL A 368 -0.39 14.11 21.53
C VAL A 368 0.70 13.77 20.53
N ARG A 369 0.40 12.83 19.63
CA ARG A 369 1.21 12.53 18.45
C ARG A 369 0.33 12.57 17.22
N VAL A 370 0.75 13.30 16.18
CA VAL A 370 0.13 13.32 14.86
C VAL A 370 1.21 12.98 13.83
N PRO A 371 1.47 11.68 13.60
CA PRO A 371 2.45 11.25 12.61
C PRO A 371 1.95 11.52 11.19
N VAL A 372 2.86 11.86 10.29
CA VAL A 372 2.60 12.18 8.90
C VAL A 372 3.83 11.87 8.05
N GLY A 373 3.62 11.48 6.80
CA GLY A 373 4.67 11.28 5.81
C GLY A 373 4.23 11.72 4.43
N ALA A 374 5.16 11.68 3.50
CA ALA A 374 4.95 11.85 2.07
C ALA A 374 5.52 10.65 1.32
N THR A 375 4.92 10.32 0.18
CA THR A 375 5.41 9.25 -0.69
C THR A 375 6.57 9.80 -1.48
N LEU A 376 7.76 9.27 -1.21
CA LEU A 376 8.99 9.69 -1.84
C LEU A 376 9.20 8.84 -3.08
N VAL A 377 9.27 9.50 -4.24
CA VAL A 377 9.54 8.88 -5.54
C VAL A 377 10.81 9.48 -6.13
N ARG A 378 11.30 8.90 -7.23
CA ARG A 378 12.56 9.34 -7.87
C ARG A 378 12.62 10.84 -8.21
N ASP A 379 11.46 11.45 -8.54
CA ASP A 379 11.33 12.87 -8.92
C ASP A 379 10.77 13.74 -7.77
N SER A 380 10.84 13.26 -6.52
CA SER A 380 10.44 14.04 -5.35
C SER A 380 11.34 15.24 -5.14
N ASP A 381 10.73 16.41 -4.93
CA ASP A 381 11.42 17.64 -4.54
C ASP A 381 11.36 17.79 -3.00
N PRO A 382 12.49 17.81 -2.28
CA PRO A 382 12.49 17.81 -0.82
C PRO A 382 11.64 18.93 -0.18
N ALA A 383 11.64 20.13 -0.75
CA ALA A 383 10.86 21.24 -0.22
C ALA A 383 9.35 21.02 -0.41
N SER A 384 8.96 20.46 -1.56
CA SER A 384 7.58 20.08 -1.87
C SER A 384 7.07 18.98 -0.93
N GLU A 385 7.89 17.98 -0.62
CA GLU A 385 7.51 16.89 0.31
C GLU A 385 7.35 17.39 1.76
N VAL A 386 8.21 18.31 2.20
CA VAL A 386 8.04 19.01 3.49
C VAL A 386 6.70 19.75 3.52
N ALA A 387 6.41 20.53 2.48
CA ALA A 387 5.15 21.28 2.40
C ALA A 387 3.93 20.34 2.38
N GLU A 388 4.06 19.17 1.73
CA GLU A 388 3.03 18.15 1.70
C GLU A 388 2.73 17.59 3.10
N THR A 389 3.75 17.24 3.90
CA THR A 389 3.49 16.76 5.26
C THR A 389 2.76 17.79 6.12
N HIS A 390 3.06 19.09 5.97
CA HIS A 390 2.31 20.17 6.63
C HIS A 390 0.85 20.22 6.17
N ALA A 391 0.62 20.11 4.85
CA ALA A 391 -0.73 20.11 4.28
C ALA A 391 -1.55 18.90 4.73
N LYS A 392 -0.94 17.71 4.74
CA LYS A 392 -1.54 16.46 5.21
C LYS A 392 -1.91 16.55 6.70
N ALA A 393 -1.05 17.12 7.55
CA ALA A 393 -1.35 17.28 8.98
C ALA A 393 -2.38 18.39 9.30
N ALA A 394 -2.56 19.37 8.40
CA ALA A 394 -3.30 20.61 8.68
C ALA A 394 -4.73 20.39 9.20
N GLY A 395 -5.49 19.45 8.63
CA GLY A 395 -6.88 19.19 9.05
C GLY A 395 -6.98 18.73 10.50
N VAL A 396 -6.13 17.78 10.90
CA VAL A 396 -6.07 17.27 12.27
C VAL A 396 -5.55 18.33 13.24
N LEU A 397 -4.51 19.07 12.85
CA LEU A 397 -3.95 20.15 13.66
C LEU A 397 -4.95 21.32 13.86
N ALA A 398 -5.79 21.60 12.86
CA ALA A 398 -6.88 22.56 13.00
C ALA A 398 -7.97 22.07 13.97
N ALA A 399 -8.31 20.77 13.94
CA ALA A 399 -9.23 20.17 14.90
C ALA A 399 -8.68 20.23 16.33
N LEU A 400 -7.36 20.00 16.50
CA LEU A 400 -6.62 20.15 17.76
C LEU A 400 -6.47 21.61 18.22
N GLY A 401 -6.88 22.60 17.41
CA GLY A 401 -6.80 24.01 17.77
C GLY A 401 -5.39 24.63 17.72
N VAL A 402 -4.42 23.89 17.15
CA VAL A 402 -3.02 24.30 16.93
C VAL A 402 -2.94 25.32 15.79
N ARG A 403 -3.77 25.16 14.75
CA ARG A 403 -3.85 26.07 13.60
C ARG A 403 -5.27 26.63 13.48
N PRO A 404 -5.44 27.85 12.94
CA PRO A 404 -6.77 28.34 12.62
C PRO A 404 -7.44 27.38 11.64
N GLY A 405 -8.69 26.99 11.94
CA GLY A 405 -9.51 26.24 11.01
C GLY A 405 -9.90 27.10 9.81
N PRO A 406 -10.30 26.50 8.68
CA PRO A 406 -10.72 27.25 7.52
C PRO A 406 -11.92 28.15 7.84
N ALA A 407 -11.99 29.30 7.17
CA ALA A 407 -13.17 30.16 7.24
C ALA A 407 -14.40 29.37 6.81
N ARG A 408 -15.48 29.42 7.61
CA ARG A 408 -16.76 28.80 7.26
C ARG A 408 -17.32 29.52 6.03
N GLY A 409 -17.21 28.90 4.86
CA GLY A 409 -17.75 29.44 3.62
C GLY A 409 -17.65 28.47 2.45
N GLU A 410 -18.68 27.63 2.29
CA GLU A 410 -19.56 27.61 1.10
C GLU A 410 -20.41 26.33 1.06
N ALA A 411 -21.71 26.55 0.78
CA ALA A 411 -22.69 25.53 0.51
C ALA A 411 -22.49 24.94 -0.90
N ALA A 412 -22.89 23.67 -1.06
CA ALA A 412 -23.09 22.91 -2.31
C ALA A 412 -22.60 23.58 -3.61
N ARG A 413 -21.27 23.61 -3.81
CA ARG A 413 -20.71 23.78 -5.16
C ARG A 413 -21.01 22.51 -5.98
N ARG A 414 -21.22 22.65 -7.30
CA ARG A 414 -21.31 21.49 -8.20
C ARG A 414 -20.02 20.68 -8.08
N ARG A 415 -20.14 19.35 -7.97
CA ARG A 415 -18.98 18.44 -7.96
C ARG A 415 -18.25 18.55 -9.28
N LEU A 416 -16.93 18.71 -9.23
CA LEU A 416 -16.11 18.74 -10.44
C LEU A 416 -16.18 17.39 -11.17
N ALA A 417 -16.34 16.30 -10.43
CA ALA A 417 -16.51 14.95 -10.96
C ALA A 417 -17.74 14.80 -11.89
N ASP A 418 -18.69 15.74 -11.84
CA ASP A 418 -19.88 15.73 -12.68
C ASP A 418 -19.70 16.48 -14.01
N ASP A 419 -18.60 17.21 -14.22
CA ASP A 419 -18.31 17.87 -15.49
C ASP A 419 -17.97 16.81 -16.58
N PRO A 420 -18.65 16.81 -17.73
CA PRO A 420 -18.41 15.84 -18.80
C PRO A 420 -16.96 15.80 -19.31
N ARG A 421 -16.25 16.93 -19.28
CA ARG A 421 -14.84 17.00 -19.72
C ARG A 421 -13.92 16.31 -18.72
N VAL A 422 -14.20 16.47 -17.43
CA VAL A 422 -13.46 15.78 -16.35
C VAL A 422 -13.68 14.28 -16.45
N ARG A 423 -14.92 13.84 -16.67
CA ARG A 423 -15.24 12.41 -16.88
C ARG A 423 -14.52 11.85 -18.10
N ALA A 424 -14.55 12.56 -19.23
CA ALA A 424 -13.84 12.14 -20.44
C ALA A 424 -12.31 12.05 -20.23
N ALA A 425 -11.71 12.99 -19.49
CA ALA A 425 -10.29 12.96 -19.14
C ALA A 425 -9.93 11.76 -18.23
N LEU A 426 -10.78 11.46 -17.24
CA LEU A 426 -10.63 10.27 -16.40
C LEU A 426 -10.78 8.99 -17.22
N ASP A 427 -11.77 8.92 -18.11
CA ASP A 427 -12.00 7.75 -18.97
C ASP A 427 -10.84 7.50 -19.92
N ALA A 428 -10.22 8.56 -20.47
CA ALA A 428 -9.06 8.45 -21.35
C ALA A 428 -7.86 7.76 -20.67
N ARG A 429 -7.65 7.97 -19.36
CA ARG A 429 -6.56 7.33 -18.60
C ARG A 429 -6.68 5.81 -18.52
N ARG A 430 -7.85 5.23 -18.78
CA ARG A 430 -8.01 3.76 -18.80
C ARG A 430 -7.37 3.12 -20.03
N ALA A 431 -7.20 3.88 -21.11
CA ALA A 431 -6.63 3.36 -22.36
C ALA A 431 -5.17 2.93 -22.20
N ASP A 432 -4.47 3.52 -21.24
CA ASP A 432 -3.07 3.25 -20.95
C ASP A 432 -2.87 2.08 -19.96
N LEU A 433 -3.97 1.50 -19.46
CA LEU A 433 -3.93 0.34 -18.56
C LEU A 433 -4.12 -0.97 -19.32
N ALA A 434 -3.44 -2.01 -18.84
CA ALA A 434 -3.54 -3.36 -19.35
C ALA A 434 -5.00 -3.87 -19.33
N PRO A 435 -5.60 -4.19 -20.48
CA PRO A 435 -6.99 -4.67 -20.55
C PRO A 435 -7.25 -5.94 -19.73
N PHE A 436 -6.20 -6.72 -19.45
CA PHE A 436 -6.27 -7.88 -18.56
C PHE A 436 -6.84 -7.46 -17.21
N TRP A 437 -6.30 -6.43 -16.56
CA TRP A 437 -6.71 -6.00 -15.22
C TRP A 437 -8.00 -5.17 -15.18
N LEU A 438 -8.60 -4.84 -16.32
CA LEU A 438 -9.87 -4.08 -16.39
C LEU A 438 -11.12 -4.98 -16.33
N ARG A 439 -10.95 -6.29 -16.22
CA ARG A 439 -12.03 -7.27 -16.08
C ARG A 439 -11.69 -8.32 -15.01
N MET A 440 -12.71 -8.99 -14.49
CA MET A 440 -12.48 -10.17 -13.66
C MET A 440 -11.98 -11.34 -14.50
N GLN A 441 -11.00 -12.07 -13.99
CA GLN A 441 -10.47 -13.23 -14.69
C GLN A 441 -11.38 -14.44 -14.52
N ALA A 442 -11.35 -15.33 -15.50
CA ALA A 442 -11.91 -16.67 -15.42
C ALA A 442 -10.76 -17.68 -15.44
N MET A 443 -10.94 -18.83 -14.80
CA MET A 443 -9.98 -19.92 -14.91
C MET A 443 -10.03 -20.48 -16.34
N PRO A 444 -8.87 -20.62 -17.01
CA PRO A 444 -8.83 -21.21 -18.33
C PRO A 444 -9.14 -22.70 -18.28
N GLU A 445 -9.64 -23.25 -19.38
CA GLU A 445 -9.93 -24.69 -19.54
C GLU A 445 -8.68 -25.51 -19.92
N ARG A 446 -7.54 -24.87 -20.13
CA ARG A 446 -6.28 -25.51 -20.52
C ARG A 446 -5.43 -25.81 -19.29
N ASP A 447 -4.82 -27.00 -19.29
CA ASP A 447 -3.82 -27.44 -18.31
C ASP A 447 -2.45 -27.54 -19.00
N LEU A 448 -1.56 -26.61 -18.68
CA LEU A 448 -0.17 -26.54 -19.14
C LEU A 448 0.81 -27.11 -18.10
N GLY A 449 0.30 -27.76 -17.05
CA GLY A 449 1.09 -28.27 -15.94
C GLY A 449 1.33 -27.23 -14.84
N HIS A 450 2.41 -27.40 -14.09
CA HIS A 450 2.72 -26.59 -12.92
C HIS A 450 3.96 -25.73 -13.16
N ALA A 451 3.88 -24.45 -12.82
CA ALA A 451 5.00 -23.52 -12.77
C ALA A 451 5.39 -23.18 -11.33
N LEU A 452 6.69 -23.07 -11.09
CA LEU A 452 7.26 -22.60 -9.82
C LEU A 452 7.85 -21.20 -10.00
N VAL A 453 7.40 -20.24 -9.19
CA VAL A 453 7.93 -18.87 -9.17
C VAL A 453 8.77 -18.68 -7.90
N VAL A 454 10.02 -18.28 -8.07
CA VAL A 454 10.90 -17.87 -6.97
C VAL A 454 10.80 -16.35 -6.80
N ASP A 455 10.26 -15.92 -5.67
CA ASP A 455 10.05 -14.51 -5.34
C ASP A 455 11.31 -13.88 -4.71
N GLY A 456 11.78 -12.78 -5.33
CA GLY A 456 12.98 -12.04 -4.94
C GLY A 456 12.73 -10.90 -3.94
N GLU A 457 11.66 -10.98 -3.14
CA GLU A 457 11.09 -9.92 -2.29
C GLU A 457 10.28 -8.85 -3.03
N ASP A 458 9.71 -9.18 -4.19
CA ASP A 458 8.73 -8.33 -4.87
C ASP A 458 7.49 -9.11 -5.29
N THR A 459 6.39 -8.83 -4.59
CA THR A 459 5.08 -9.44 -4.77
C THR A 459 4.42 -9.12 -6.12
N PHE A 460 5.10 -8.46 -7.05
CA PHE A 460 4.77 -8.58 -8.48
C PHE A 460 4.62 -10.05 -8.92
N THR A 461 5.33 -10.98 -8.29
CA THR A 461 5.12 -12.42 -8.45
C THR A 461 3.67 -12.87 -8.24
N ALA A 462 2.91 -12.24 -7.34
CA ALA A 462 1.49 -12.53 -7.15
C ALA A 462 0.66 -12.14 -8.38
N MET A 463 0.99 -11.02 -9.02
CA MET A 463 0.35 -10.58 -10.27
C MET A 463 0.77 -11.48 -11.44
N LEU A 464 2.06 -11.80 -11.53
CA LEU A 464 2.59 -12.72 -12.55
C LEU A 464 1.96 -14.10 -12.46
N ALA A 465 1.69 -14.60 -11.25
CA ALA A 465 0.99 -15.86 -11.05
C ALA A 465 -0.42 -15.86 -11.68
N HIS A 466 -1.13 -14.73 -11.70
CA HIS A 466 -2.42 -14.64 -12.40
C HIS A 466 -2.29 -14.66 -13.91
N LEU A 467 -1.23 -14.07 -14.48
CA LEU A 467 -0.95 -14.17 -15.92
C LEU A 467 -0.59 -15.61 -16.31
N LEU A 468 0.26 -16.28 -15.52
CA LEU A 468 0.64 -17.68 -15.73
C LEU A 468 -0.57 -18.62 -15.58
N ARG A 469 -1.41 -18.42 -14.56
CA ARG A 469 -2.69 -19.14 -14.42
C ARG A 469 -3.61 -18.88 -15.60
N GLY A 470 -3.70 -17.64 -16.07
CA GLY A 470 -4.45 -17.27 -17.26
C GLY A 470 -3.93 -17.93 -18.55
N ALA A 471 -2.65 -18.28 -18.60
CA ALA A 471 -2.06 -19.06 -19.69
C ALA A 471 -2.40 -20.57 -19.60
N GLY A 472 -2.81 -21.07 -18.42
CA GLY A 472 -3.20 -22.46 -18.18
C GLY A 472 -2.30 -23.22 -17.20
N LEU A 473 -1.42 -22.54 -16.47
CA LEU A 473 -0.53 -23.19 -15.48
C LEU A 473 -1.16 -23.20 -14.09
N ASP A 474 -0.98 -24.30 -13.34
CA ASP A 474 -1.00 -24.20 -11.89
C ASP A 474 0.28 -23.48 -11.42
N VAL A 475 0.19 -22.66 -10.38
CA VAL A 475 1.30 -21.78 -9.98
C VAL A 475 1.50 -21.79 -8.48
N THR A 476 2.70 -22.21 -8.08
CA THR A 476 3.22 -22.03 -6.73
C THR A 476 4.25 -20.90 -6.72
N VAL A 477 4.06 -19.93 -5.82
CA VAL A 477 5.04 -18.87 -5.54
C VAL A 477 5.74 -19.17 -4.22
N ARG A 478 7.07 -19.08 -4.18
CA ARG A 478 7.88 -19.28 -2.97
C ARG A 478 8.93 -18.19 -2.84
N ARG A 479 9.08 -17.61 -1.65
CA ARG A 479 10.14 -16.60 -1.40
C ARG A 479 11.52 -17.24 -1.42
N TYR A 480 12.51 -16.48 -1.89
CA TYR A 480 13.90 -16.93 -1.96
C TYR A 480 14.51 -17.34 -0.60
N ASP A 481 13.99 -16.80 0.49
CA ASP A 481 14.44 -17.03 1.87
C ASP A 481 13.68 -18.16 2.57
N GLU A 482 12.67 -18.75 1.90
CA GLU A 482 11.92 -19.85 2.50
C GLU A 482 12.77 -21.14 2.57
N PRO A 483 12.69 -21.89 3.68
CA PRO A 483 13.34 -23.18 3.79
C PRO A 483 12.96 -24.12 2.63
N GLY A 484 13.96 -24.78 2.05
CA GLY A 484 13.77 -25.77 0.99
C GLY A 484 13.48 -25.21 -0.40
N VAL A 485 13.47 -23.88 -0.61
CA VAL A 485 13.12 -23.29 -1.91
C VAL A 485 14.14 -23.64 -2.99
N ARG A 486 15.42 -23.77 -2.64
CA ARG A 486 16.47 -24.18 -3.58
C ARG A 486 16.23 -25.60 -4.09
N GLU A 487 16.01 -26.52 -3.17
CA GLU A 487 15.78 -27.93 -3.47
C GLU A 487 14.50 -28.09 -4.30
N ALA A 488 13.44 -27.35 -3.96
CA ALA A 488 12.21 -27.32 -4.74
C ALA A 488 12.44 -26.78 -6.16
N ALA A 489 13.20 -25.70 -6.31
CA ALA A 489 13.54 -25.10 -7.60
C ALA A 489 14.34 -26.07 -8.48
N LEU A 490 15.39 -26.70 -7.94
CA LEU A 490 16.24 -27.62 -8.69
C LEU A 490 15.56 -28.95 -9.04
N ALA A 491 14.57 -29.37 -8.24
CA ALA A 491 13.80 -30.59 -8.49
C ALA A 491 12.55 -30.36 -9.37
N HIS A 492 12.20 -29.10 -9.66
CA HIS A 492 10.99 -28.80 -10.41
C HIS A 492 11.15 -29.18 -11.90
N GLY A 493 10.19 -29.92 -12.44
CA GLY A 493 10.23 -30.40 -13.83
C GLY A 493 9.54 -29.49 -14.85
N GLY A 494 8.77 -28.50 -14.40
CA GLY A 494 8.00 -27.59 -15.25
C GLY A 494 8.65 -26.21 -15.43
N PRO A 495 7.90 -25.24 -15.97
CA PRO A 495 8.38 -23.87 -16.11
C PRO A 495 8.79 -23.29 -14.77
N LEU A 496 10.00 -22.74 -14.69
CA LEU A 496 10.49 -22.06 -13.49
C LEU A 496 10.70 -20.58 -13.80
N VAL A 497 10.17 -19.71 -12.93
CA VAL A 497 10.32 -18.26 -13.07
C VAL A 497 11.17 -17.72 -11.93
N LEU A 498 12.27 -17.06 -12.28
CA LEU A 498 13.01 -16.17 -11.39
C LEU A 498 12.30 -14.81 -11.40
N GLY A 499 11.62 -14.51 -10.29
CA GLY A 499 10.82 -13.32 -10.12
C GLY A 499 11.64 -12.04 -9.95
N PRO A 500 10.95 -10.88 -9.93
CA PRO A 500 11.57 -9.59 -9.64
C PRO A 500 11.99 -9.48 -8.17
N GLY A 501 12.76 -8.44 -7.87
CA GLY A 501 13.19 -8.12 -6.51
C GLY A 501 14.05 -6.86 -6.46
N PRO A 502 14.16 -6.22 -5.29
CA PRO A 502 15.04 -5.06 -5.09
C PRO A 502 16.52 -5.46 -4.96
N GLY A 503 17.41 -4.50 -5.17
CA GLY A 503 18.85 -4.58 -4.92
C GLY A 503 19.70 -4.55 -6.20
N ASP A 504 21.02 -4.49 -6.03
CA ASP A 504 22.00 -4.54 -7.13
C ASP A 504 22.37 -5.99 -7.44
N PRO A 505 22.05 -6.55 -8.62
CA PRO A 505 22.41 -7.92 -9.00
C PRO A 505 23.93 -8.16 -9.02
N SER A 506 24.74 -7.10 -9.03
CA SER A 506 26.21 -7.17 -8.98
C SER A 506 26.77 -7.23 -7.55
N ASP A 507 25.95 -6.97 -6.52
CA ASP A 507 26.41 -6.96 -5.13
C ASP A 507 26.66 -8.38 -4.60
N THR A 508 27.93 -8.73 -4.47
CA THR A 508 28.35 -10.03 -3.90
C THR A 508 28.29 -10.08 -2.36
N GLY A 509 28.16 -8.92 -1.71
CA GLY A 509 28.00 -8.78 -0.26
C GLY A 509 26.57 -9.09 0.22
N ASP A 510 25.59 -8.90 -0.65
CA ASP A 510 24.19 -9.17 -0.35
C ASP A 510 23.88 -10.70 -0.32
N PRO A 511 23.33 -11.24 0.78
CA PRO A 511 22.98 -12.66 0.87
C PRO A 511 21.93 -13.14 -0.12
N LYS A 512 20.92 -12.32 -0.43
CA LYS A 512 19.88 -12.62 -1.43
C LYS A 512 20.50 -12.70 -2.81
N MET A 513 21.33 -11.74 -3.19
CA MET A 513 21.98 -11.73 -4.50
C MET A 513 22.92 -12.92 -4.67
N ARG A 514 23.71 -13.28 -3.64
CA ARG A 514 24.51 -14.52 -3.69
C ARG A 514 23.65 -15.77 -3.90
N PHE A 515 22.53 -15.88 -3.19
CA PHE A 515 21.61 -17.01 -3.32
C PHE A 515 21.03 -17.09 -4.73
N LEU A 516 20.43 -15.99 -5.22
CA LEU A 516 19.75 -15.93 -6.50
C LEU A 516 20.71 -16.13 -7.68
N ARG A 517 21.92 -15.53 -7.64
CA ARG A 517 22.94 -15.75 -8.67
C ARG A 517 23.37 -17.22 -8.75
N SER A 518 23.66 -17.82 -7.59
CA SER A 518 24.05 -19.23 -7.53
C SER A 518 22.94 -20.15 -8.05
N LEU A 519 21.68 -19.88 -7.68
CA LEU A 519 20.53 -20.63 -8.18
C LEU A 519 20.36 -20.44 -9.70
N THR A 520 20.48 -19.22 -10.20
CA THR A 520 20.36 -18.90 -11.64
C THR A 520 21.41 -19.65 -12.46
N ALA A 521 22.66 -19.67 -12.01
CA ALA A 521 23.75 -20.36 -12.69
C ALA A 521 23.54 -21.89 -12.79
N GLU A 522 22.95 -22.51 -11.77
CA GLU A 522 22.60 -23.94 -11.78
C GLU A 522 21.40 -24.21 -12.68
N LEU A 523 20.36 -23.39 -12.60
CA LEU A 523 19.17 -23.54 -13.44
C LEU A 523 19.48 -23.37 -14.93
N LEU A 524 20.27 -22.37 -15.31
CA LEU A 524 20.68 -22.19 -16.71
C LEU A 524 21.46 -23.39 -17.28
N ARG A 525 22.19 -24.11 -16.42
CA ARG A 525 22.98 -25.28 -16.82
C ARG A 525 22.13 -26.54 -16.91
N ASP A 526 21.29 -26.76 -15.89
CA ASP A 526 20.75 -28.08 -15.59
C ASP A 526 19.23 -28.18 -15.71
N HIS A 527 18.49 -27.06 -15.64
CA HIS A 527 17.03 -27.06 -15.78
C HIS A 527 16.60 -27.33 -17.22
N ARG A 528 15.54 -28.13 -17.38
CA ARG A 528 15.01 -28.52 -18.70
C ARG A 528 13.52 -28.21 -18.88
N GLY A 529 12.83 -27.79 -17.81
CA GLY A 529 11.42 -27.42 -17.85
C GLY A 529 11.14 -26.01 -18.40
N GLY A 530 12.18 -25.28 -18.78
CA GLY A 530 12.11 -23.88 -19.22
C GLY A 530 12.33 -22.90 -18.07
N LEU A 531 13.25 -21.96 -18.26
CA LEU A 531 13.60 -20.92 -17.29
C LEU A 531 13.17 -19.54 -17.78
N LEU A 532 12.38 -18.83 -16.99
CA LEU A 532 12.01 -17.45 -17.25
C LEU A 532 12.61 -16.50 -16.21
N GLY A 533 13.07 -15.34 -16.64
CA GLY A 533 13.50 -14.25 -15.74
C GLY A 533 12.70 -12.97 -15.96
N VAL A 534 12.23 -12.35 -14.88
CA VAL A 534 11.53 -11.05 -14.92
C VAL A 534 12.28 -10.04 -14.07
N CYS A 535 12.58 -8.86 -14.65
CA CYS A 535 13.32 -7.77 -14.01
C CYS A 535 14.65 -8.27 -13.39
N LEU A 536 14.77 -8.35 -12.06
CA LEU A 536 15.95 -8.93 -11.40
C LEU A 536 16.28 -10.34 -11.92
N GLY A 537 15.29 -11.21 -12.13
CA GLY A 537 15.51 -12.52 -12.71
C GLY A 537 16.10 -12.48 -14.13
N HIS A 538 15.70 -11.48 -14.93
CA HIS A 538 16.28 -11.24 -16.25
C HIS A 538 17.72 -10.74 -16.15
N GLU A 539 17.99 -9.79 -15.25
CA GLU A 539 19.33 -9.24 -15.00
C GLU A 539 20.31 -10.34 -14.57
N LEU A 540 19.87 -11.26 -13.70
CA LEU A 540 20.67 -12.41 -13.27
C LEU A 540 20.98 -13.35 -14.43
N ILE A 541 20.00 -13.66 -15.29
CA ILE A 541 20.24 -14.47 -16.49
C ILE A 541 21.22 -13.76 -17.43
N ALA A 542 21.03 -12.47 -17.68
CA ALA A 542 21.91 -11.67 -18.53
C ALA A 542 23.35 -11.65 -18.01
N ALA A 543 23.54 -11.49 -16.70
CA ALA A 543 24.85 -11.52 -16.06
C ALA A 543 25.55 -12.88 -16.23
N GLU A 544 24.83 -13.99 -16.08
CA GLU A 544 25.39 -15.35 -16.30
C GLU A 544 25.71 -15.63 -17.77
N LEU A 545 25.06 -14.91 -18.70
CA LEU A 545 25.42 -14.92 -20.13
C LEU A 545 26.65 -14.06 -20.45
N GLY A 546 27.20 -13.33 -19.48
CA GLY A 546 28.37 -12.48 -19.61
C GLY A 546 28.06 -11.02 -19.95
N LEU A 547 26.78 -10.61 -19.91
CA LEU A 547 26.41 -9.22 -20.14
C LEU A 547 26.73 -8.37 -18.91
N ALA A 548 27.17 -7.13 -19.14
CA ALA A 548 27.41 -6.19 -18.06
C ALA A 548 26.08 -5.65 -17.52
N ILE A 549 25.96 -5.55 -16.20
CA ILE A 549 24.83 -4.86 -15.57
C ILE A 549 25.26 -3.44 -15.24
N ALA A 550 24.53 -2.47 -15.78
CA ALA A 550 24.79 -1.05 -15.60
C ALA A 550 23.69 -0.41 -14.76
N ARG A 551 24.09 0.49 -13.86
CA ARG A 551 23.17 1.38 -13.17
C ARG A 551 22.69 2.46 -14.14
N ARG A 552 21.38 2.69 -14.18
CA ARG A 552 20.81 3.79 -14.97
C ARG A 552 21.12 5.13 -14.30
N GLU A 553 21.44 6.15 -15.09
CA GLU A 553 21.49 7.54 -14.59
C GLU A 553 20.12 8.00 -14.09
N ARG A 554 19.06 7.56 -14.79
CA ARG A 554 17.66 7.79 -14.43
C ARG A 554 16.95 6.44 -14.31
N PRO A 555 16.59 6.00 -13.09
CA PRO A 555 15.78 4.81 -12.87
C PRO A 555 14.44 4.92 -13.57
N PHE A 556 13.94 3.79 -14.05
CA PHE A 556 12.58 3.67 -14.55
C PHE A 556 11.73 3.04 -13.45
N GLN A 557 11.09 3.88 -12.64
CA GLN A 557 10.15 3.44 -11.60
C GLN A 557 8.75 3.89 -12.01
N GLY A 558 7.89 2.94 -12.37
CA GLY A 558 6.54 3.23 -12.90
C GLY A 558 6.53 3.82 -14.30
N ALA A 559 7.49 3.47 -15.16
CA ALA A 559 7.60 4.05 -16.50
C ALA A 559 6.97 3.14 -17.57
N GLN A 560 6.04 3.68 -18.36
CA GLN A 560 5.49 3.01 -19.53
C GLN A 560 6.22 3.46 -20.81
N LEU A 561 6.75 2.50 -21.57
CA LEU A 561 7.55 2.75 -22.77
C LEU A 561 7.13 1.84 -23.94
N ARG A 562 7.33 2.33 -25.16
CA ARG A 562 7.18 1.55 -26.39
C ARG A 562 8.53 1.02 -26.82
N ILE A 563 8.65 -0.30 -27.02
CA ILE A 563 9.91 -0.97 -27.34
C ILE A 563 9.74 -1.93 -28.52
N GLY A 564 10.84 -2.21 -29.22
CA GLY A 564 10.93 -3.38 -30.10
C GLY A 564 11.17 -4.64 -29.27
N LEU A 565 10.30 -5.63 -29.37
CA LEU A 565 10.37 -6.95 -28.73
C LEU A 565 10.31 -8.03 -29.82
N PHE A 566 11.48 -8.62 -30.13
CA PHE A 566 11.64 -9.71 -31.10
C PHE A 566 10.95 -9.46 -32.45
N GLY A 567 11.09 -8.25 -32.97
CA GLY A 567 10.52 -7.83 -34.26
C GLY A 567 9.09 -7.29 -34.21
N ALA A 568 8.41 -7.36 -33.06
CA ALA A 568 7.15 -6.68 -32.80
C ALA A 568 7.38 -5.42 -31.96
N GLU A 569 6.43 -4.50 -31.99
CA GLU A 569 6.47 -3.31 -31.16
C GLU A 569 5.45 -3.43 -30.03
N GLU A 570 5.88 -3.20 -28.79
CA GLU A 570 5.09 -3.47 -27.59
C GLU A 570 5.16 -2.30 -26.60
N THR A 571 4.07 -2.05 -25.87
CA THR A 571 4.00 -1.06 -24.79
C THR A 571 4.07 -1.77 -23.44
N VAL A 572 5.12 -1.48 -22.67
CA VAL A 572 5.49 -2.24 -21.46
C VAL A 572 5.85 -1.33 -20.28
N GLY A 573 5.68 -1.84 -19.06
CA GLY A 573 5.97 -1.16 -17.79
C GLY A 573 7.32 -1.54 -17.18
N PHE A 574 8.12 -0.55 -16.79
CA PHE A 574 9.45 -0.71 -16.19
C PHE A 574 9.49 -0.25 -14.73
N TYR A 575 10.18 -1.04 -13.90
CA TYR A 575 10.44 -0.83 -12.47
C TYR A 575 11.89 -1.24 -12.12
N ASN A 576 12.88 -0.59 -12.73
CA ASN A 576 14.28 -0.95 -12.61
C ASN A 576 15.23 0.25 -12.47
N SER A 577 16.23 0.10 -11.60
CA SER A 577 17.37 1.02 -11.46
C SER A 577 18.64 0.51 -12.14
N PHE A 578 18.70 -0.79 -12.43
CA PHE A 578 19.77 -1.45 -13.16
C PHE A 578 19.24 -2.01 -14.47
N THR A 579 20.12 -2.26 -15.44
CA THR A 579 19.77 -2.92 -16.69
C THR A 579 20.98 -3.64 -17.24
N ALA A 580 20.76 -4.77 -17.91
CA ALA A 580 21.80 -5.36 -18.73
C ALA A 580 22.08 -4.46 -19.95
N VAL A 581 23.37 -4.32 -20.30
CA VAL A 581 23.83 -3.61 -21.49
C VAL A 581 24.64 -4.55 -22.38
N CYS A 582 24.49 -4.40 -23.69
CA CYS A 582 25.14 -5.26 -24.67
C CYS A 582 25.59 -4.44 -25.87
N ASP A 583 26.90 -4.47 -26.15
CA ASP A 583 27.47 -3.94 -27.39
C ASP A 583 27.25 -4.91 -28.57
N ASP A 584 27.56 -4.46 -29.79
CA ASP A 584 27.31 -5.23 -31.00
C ASP A 584 28.23 -6.45 -31.15
N GLY A 585 29.43 -6.42 -30.54
CA GLY A 585 30.34 -7.57 -30.52
C GLY A 585 29.76 -8.71 -29.69
N SER A 586 29.39 -8.40 -28.44
CA SER A 586 28.75 -9.32 -27.51
C SER A 586 27.43 -9.86 -28.05
N ALA A 587 26.64 -9.01 -28.72
CA ALA A 587 25.40 -9.43 -29.38
C ALA A 587 25.67 -10.46 -30.49
N GLY A 588 26.72 -10.26 -31.29
CA GLY A 588 27.14 -11.21 -32.32
C GLY A 588 27.57 -12.56 -31.73
N GLU A 589 28.34 -12.56 -30.65
CA GLU A 589 28.77 -13.79 -29.96
C GLU A 589 27.60 -14.57 -29.36
N LEU A 590 26.65 -13.87 -28.74
CA LEU A 590 25.43 -14.45 -28.20
C LEU A 590 24.54 -15.02 -29.30
N ALA A 591 24.40 -14.32 -30.44
CA ALA A 591 23.65 -14.83 -31.59
C ALA A 591 24.24 -16.14 -32.15
N LEU A 592 25.58 -16.27 -32.21
CA LEU A 592 26.25 -17.52 -32.60
C LEU A 592 25.97 -18.68 -31.63
N ARG A 593 25.63 -18.38 -30.38
CA ARG A 593 25.20 -19.34 -29.35
C ARG A 593 23.69 -19.59 -29.36
N GLY A 594 22.96 -19.02 -30.32
CA GLY A 594 21.51 -19.15 -30.44
C GLY A 594 20.72 -18.27 -29.46
N VAL A 595 21.32 -17.20 -28.95
CA VAL A 595 20.66 -16.25 -28.06
C VAL A 595 20.24 -15.01 -28.85
N GLU A 596 18.95 -14.73 -28.83
CA GLU A 596 18.35 -13.55 -29.45
C GLU A 596 18.10 -12.47 -28.40
N LEU A 597 18.42 -11.21 -28.73
CA LEU A 597 18.27 -10.06 -27.84
C LEU A 597 17.32 -9.02 -28.46
N SER A 598 16.48 -8.41 -27.62
CA SER A 598 15.78 -7.16 -27.92
C SER A 598 16.46 -6.03 -27.15
N ARG A 599 16.98 -5.02 -27.87
CA ARG A 599 17.80 -3.94 -27.30
C ARG A 599 17.31 -2.56 -27.71
N SER A 600 17.56 -1.55 -26.88
CA SER A 600 17.43 -0.14 -27.25
C SER A 600 18.57 0.29 -28.20
N GLU A 601 18.45 1.50 -28.77
CA GLU A 601 19.55 2.13 -29.53
C GLU A 601 20.80 2.39 -28.67
N SER A 602 20.64 2.56 -27.35
CA SER A 602 21.74 2.71 -26.39
C SER A 602 22.34 1.38 -25.94
N GLY A 603 21.86 0.25 -26.46
CA GLY A 603 22.35 -1.09 -26.12
C GLY A 603 21.78 -1.67 -24.83
N GLU A 604 20.78 -1.04 -24.22
CA GLU A 604 20.05 -1.58 -23.06
C GLU A 604 19.24 -2.81 -23.50
N VAL A 605 19.39 -3.92 -22.80
CA VAL A 605 18.71 -5.17 -23.13
C VAL A 605 17.32 -5.15 -22.48
N HIS A 606 16.27 -5.12 -23.30
CA HIS A 606 14.89 -5.19 -22.83
C HIS A 606 14.41 -6.63 -22.67
N ALA A 607 14.91 -7.54 -23.51
CA ALA A 607 14.57 -8.96 -23.45
C ALA A 607 15.67 -9.83 -24.08
N LEU A 608 15.72 -11.09 -23.66
CA LEU A 608 16.59 -12.12 -24.22
C LEU A 608 15.84 -13.47 -24.30
N ARG A 609 16.19 -14.30 -25.27
CA ARG A 609 15.74 -15.70 -25.33
C ARG A 609 16.81 -16.59 -25.97
N GLY A 610 16.91 -17.82 -25.49
CA GLY A 610 17.85 -18.82 -25.99
C GLY A 610 17.37 -20.23 -25.68
N PRO A 611 18.19 -21.26 -25.91
CA PRO A 611 17.79 -22.65 -25.70
C PRO A 611 17.39 -22.92 -24.23
N GLY A 612 16.09 -23.08 -23.98
CA GLY A 612 15.53 -23.42 -22.67
C GLY A 612 15.41 -22.24 -21.68
N PHE A 613 15.68 -20.99 -22.10
CA PHE A 613 15.49 -19.83 -21.25
C PHE A 613 15.01 -18.58 -22.00
N ALA A 614 14.33 -17.70 -21.30
CA ALA A 614 13.98 -16.36 -21.76
C ALA A 614 13.90 -15.39 -20.58
N GLY A 615 13.99 -14.09 -20.84
CA GLY A 615 13.76 -13.10 -19.80
C GLY A 615 13.47 -11.71 -20.35
N VAL A 616 12.80 -10.92 -19.52
CA VAL A 616 12.38 -9.55 -19.82
C VAL A 616 12.75 -8.61 -18.68
N GLN A 617 13.28 -7.43 -19.01
CA GLN A 617 13.64 -6.39 -18.04
C GLN A 617 12.41 -5.68 -17.47
N PHE A 618 11.34 -5.60 -18.25
CA PHE A 618 10.06 -5.00 -17.88
C PHE A 618 9.15 -6.02 -17.18
N HIS A 619 8.03 -5.54 -16.61
CA HIS A 619 7.05 -6.35 -15.89
C HIS A 619 5.86 -6.67 -16.80
N PRO A 620 5.75 -7.87 -17.40
CA PRO A 620 4.59 -8.23 -18.20
C PRO A 620 3.29 -8.21 -17.40
N GLU A 621 3.35 -8.43 -16.10
CA GLU A 621 2.23 -8.44 -15.17
C GLU A 621 1.72 -7.06 -14.77
N SER A 622 2.52 -5.99 -14.94
CA SER A 622 2.16 -4.62 -14.55
C SER A 622 0.92 -4.11 -15.31
N VAL A 623 0.13 -3.26 -14.67
CA VAL A 623 -0.96 -2.52 -15.34
C VAL A 623 -0.46 -1.62 -16.46
N LEU A 624 0.83 -1.30 -16.50
CA LEU A 624 1.46 -0.52 -17.56
C LEU A 624 1.81 -1.37 -18.81
N THR A 625 1.71 -2.69 -18.75
CA THR A 625 2.01 -3.57 -19.90
C THR A 625 0.74 -4.01 -20.61
N LEU A 626 0.46 -3.41 -21.78
CA LEU A 626 -0.83 -3.57 -22.46
C LEU A 626 -1.12 -5.02 -22.90
N ARG A 627 -0.09 -5.74 -23.35
CA ARG A 627 -0.21 -7.12 -23.88
C ARG A 627 0.46 -8.17 -23.00
N GLY A 628 0.48 -7.93 -21.69
CA GLY A 628 1.11 -8.81 -20.69
C GLY A 628 0.86 -10.32 -20.89
N PRO A 629 -0.41 -10.78 -20.97
CA PRO A 629 -0.72 -12.19 -21.17
C PRO A 629 -0.17 -12.78 -22.47
N ASP A 630 -0.17 -12.02 -23.57
CA ASP A 630 0.40 -12.47 -24.84
C ASP A 630 1.92 -12.58 -24.76
N ILE A 631 2.57 -11.64 -24.07
CA ILE A 631 4.02 -11.66 -23.84
C ILE A 631 4.39 -12.88 -22.97
N VAL A 632 3.68 -13.13 -21.87
CA VAL A 632 3.94 -14.32 -21.03
C VAL A 632 3.79 -15.61 -21.82
N ARG A 633 2.76 -15.72 -22.66
CA ARG A 633 2.59 -16.89 -23.55
C ARG A 633 3.73 -17.02 -24.55
N MET A 634 4.15 -15.93 -25.19
CA MET A 634 5.30 -15.93 -26.10
C MET A 634 6.58 -16.42 -25.40
N LEU A 635 6.81 -15.99 -24.15
CA LEU A 635 7.96 -16.41 -23.36
C LEU A 635 7.89 -17.89 -23.00
N LEU A 636 6.71 -18.40 -22.60
CA LEU A 636 6.49 -19.82 -22.32
C LEU A 636 6.71 -20.68 -23.57
N ASP A 637 6.12 -20.30 -24.70
CA ASP A 637 6.26 -21.03 -25.97
C ASP A 637 7.74 -21.08 -26.44
N ALA A 638 8.56 -20.11 -26.03
CA ALA A 638 9.99 -20.07 -26.35
C ALA A 638 10.86 -21.02 -25.49
N VAL A 639 10.39 -21.42 -24.30
CA VAL A 639 11.20 -22.16 -23.32
C VAL A 639 10.66 -23.54 -22.97
N VAL A 640 9.35 -23.75 -23.13
CA VAL A 640 8.71 -25.03 -22.86
C VAL A 640 8.80 -25.88 -24.13
N PRO A 641 9.43 -27.07 -24.08
CA PRO A 641 9.49 -27.96 -25.23
C PRO A 641 8.06 -28.39 -25.62
N GLU A 642 7.78 -28.45 -26.94
CA GLU A 642 6.49 -29.00 -27.41
C GLU A 642 6.26 -30.39 -26.80
N PRO A 643 5.04 -30.72 -26.36
CA PRO A 643 4.73 -32.07 -25.91
C PRO A 643 5.05 -33.04 -27.06
N ALA A 644 5.84 -34.08 -26.77
CA ALA A 644 6.16 -35.09 -27.75
C ALA A 644 4.84 -35.67 -28.34
N PRO A 645 4.73 -35.79 -29.67
CA PRO A 645 3.50 -36.20 -30.35
C PRO A 645 3.03 -37.62 -29.99
#